data_AF-A0A345QM08-F1
#
_entry.id   AF-A0A345QM08-F1
#
_cell.length_a   1.000
_cell.length_b   1.000
_cell.length_c   1.000
_cell.angle_alpha   90.00
_cell.angle_beta   90.00
_cell.angle_gamma   90.00
#
_symmetry.space_group_name_H-M   'P 1'
#
loop_
_entity.id
_entity.type
_entity.pdbx_description
1 polymer ?
#
loop_
_entity_poly.entity_id
_entity_poly.type
_entity_poly.pdbx_seq_one_letter_code
_entity_poly.pdbx_strand_id
1 'polypeptide(L)'
;MKKAKDLFEALATSPLEMAMLEEGRVGFAIPEYQRQYDWAEANIVRLYYDALNGFARTSESGDANAFTFLGTLILVKEENKEEDFGGLSFAVVDGQQRLTTLSLFACAISEALRRQLERTDFPSSVDATLKKWLEEELSERLYALYECAVGSQRISPKNTFPFPRIVRQEDSRGRSKPTSDYKSAIARFLDGFAEYVDSEKTEYVPPSLGSGTDAEKLAGNYQLIRRLIGNLNDADWYEDTECEQFDISWIQRAQCRTLFDRFFDFIKNDSDRNRALDTILKHQELHCLTRTLLFASYFCNCIVLTRVTTHDESAAFDIFDALNTTGEPLTALETLKPRVINYEKKQHGYAGTPSESAFATIDGNLDQRFSDTAKKQAETKDLIVTFALYLEGRKLSKDLAAQRNFLRQSYDNAAKNSPSSARQFVQALADATQFRRYYWESGGVEELGRFHRSETVDEVQLLSSFIADMKTSLALPILSRYWTDDLKHSGEDRFVEVLRAVAAFLVLRRAATGGTAGIDSDFRAIMAPKFGRGSSRKFGLCAGVDHTNDLLSPDELKEAFKALLTHKLKTLTKESWVGMAAANPLYQQSRELVRFMILTAAHQAIPSETTPGIWKTDGVKASVHTNNFCNYATWHGNHYATVEHIAPETVPKHGWDNGLYKDSILRHTLGNLVLLPAKENSAIGSDSWEKKKKFYLALTESSVADQDRRIEEAKAAGISFSQNTAKLLQEGTRLSLLDPLRNVELWNEDVVSARGRNTAELCWEHVWPWLNK
;
A
#
# COMPACT_ATOMS: atom_id res chain seq x y z
N MET A 1 51.16 15.93 -2.42
CA MET A 1 49.86 15.30 -2.70
C MET A 1 49.47 14.46 -1.50
N LYS A 2 48.26 14.65 -0.93
CA LYS A 2 47.64 13.65 -0.05
C LYS A 2 47.55 12.33 -0.83
N LYS A 3 47.75 11.17 -0.19
CA LYS A 3 47.58 9.89 -0.89
C LYS A 3 46.07 9.70 -1.13
N ALA A 4 45.69 9.06 -2.23
CA ALA A 4 44.28 8.81 -2.54
C ALA A 4 43.53 8.07 -1.41
N LYS A 5 44.24 7.21 -0.67
CA LYS A 5 43.71 6.49 0.50
C LYS A 5 43.40 7.38 1.72
N ASP A 6 43.93 8.60 1.75
CA ASP A 6 43.73 9.56 2.85
C ASP A 6 42.58 10.54 2.51
N LEU A 7 41.88 10.34 1.38
CA LEU A 7 40.81 11.23 0.92
C LEU A 7 39.51 11.05 1.70
N PHE A 8 39.09 9.80 1.90
CA PHE A 8 37.94 9.43 2.73
C PHE A 8 38.03 7.97 3.17
N GLU A 9 37.31 7.64 4.23
CA GLU A 9 37.05 6.27 4.69
C GLU A 9 35.56 5.98 4.56
N ALA A 10 35.20 4.84 3.95
CA ALA A 10 33.81 4.42 3.80
C ALA A 10 33.59 3.07 4.51
N LEU A 11 32.68 3.05 5.48
CA LEU A 11 32.37 1.88 6.29
C LEU A 11 30.85 1.66 6.38
N ALA A 12 30.43 0.41 6.41
CA ALA A 12 29.08 0.07 6.85
C ALA A 12 28.99 0.25 8.37
N THR A 13 27.92 0.89 8.84
CA THR A 13 27.70 1.13 10.27
C THR A 13 26.22 1.01 10.60
N SER A 14 25.89 0.48 11.77
CA SER A 14 24.54 0.55 12.33
C SER A 14 24.30 1.87 13.07
N PRO A 15 23.04 2.23 13.43
CA PRO A 15 22.76 3.38 14.28
C PRO A 15 23.53 3.34 15.60
N LEU A 16 23.62 2.17 16.24
CA LEU A 16 24.36 2.01 17.49
C LEU A 16 25.87 2.13 17.26
N GLU A 17 26.43 1.46 16.26
CA GLU A 17 27.87 1.56 15.95
C GLU A 17 28.28 3.01 15.63
N MET A 18 27.41 3.74 14.92
CA MET A 18 27.62 5.15 14.61
C MET A 18 27.59 6.00 15.89
N ALA A 19 26.67 5.71 16.82
CA ALA A 19 26.61 6.38 18.12
C ALA A 19 27.80 6.03 19.03
N MET A 20 28.32 4.81 18.94
CA MET A 20 29.42 4.35 19.80
C MET A 20 30.82 4.78 19.30
N LEU A 21 30.91 5.55 18.22
CA LEU A 21 32.18 6.17 17.80
C LEU A 21 32.79 6.98 18.94
N GLU A 22 34.13 6.88 19.08
CA GLU A 22 34.89 7.54 20.16
C GLU A 22 34.36 7.22 21.57
N GLU A 23 33.88 5.99 21.79
CA GLU A 23 33.31 5.51 23.06
C GLU A 23 32.06 6.30 23.48
N GLY A 24 31.17 6.62 22.53
CA GLY A 24 29.91 7.34 22.80
C GLY A 24 30.04 8.87 22.90
N ARG A 25 31.26 9.40 22.70
CA ARG A 25 31.56 10.85 22.80
C ARG A 25 31.42 11.59 21.47
N VAL A 26 30.87 10.94 20.45
CA VAL A 26 30.65 11.54 19.13
C VAL A 26 29.43 12.47 19.14
N GLY A 27 29.57 13.61 18.48
CA GLY A 27 28.50 14.57 18.23
C GLY A 27 28.39 14.89 16.74
N PHE A 28 27.17 15.12 16.25
CA PHE A 28 26.89 15.51 14.88
C PHE A 28 26.42 16.97 14.83
N ALA A 29 27.13 17.80 14.09
CA ALA A 29 26.78 19.19 13.88
C ALA A 29 26.21 19.38 12.46
N ILE A 30 25.03 19.97 12.36
CA ILE A 30 24.43 20.35 11.08
C ILE A 30 24.90 21.78 10.74
N PRO A 31 25.67 21.97 9.66
CA PRO A 31 26.18 23.29 9.26
C PRO A 31 25.08 24.29 8.87
N GLU A 32 25.37 25.60 8.93
CA GLU A 32 24.43 26.67 8.58
C GLU A 32 23.87 26.58 7.15
N TYR A 33 24.68 26.14 6.18
CA TYR A 33 24.25 26.03 4.78
C TYR A 33 23.24 24.90 4.54
N GLN A 34 23.06 24.00 5.50
CA GLN A 34 22.08 22.93 5.39
C GLN A 34 20.66 23.42 5.67
N ARG A 35 19.69 22.91 4.92
CA ARG A 35 18.28 23.22 5.15
C ARG A 35 17.79 22.72 6.52
N GLN A 36 16.67 23.29 6.96
CA GLN A 36 15.96 22.80 8.13
C GLN A 36 15.38 21.39 7.91
N TYR A 37 14.98 20.73 9.00
CA TYR A 37 14.32 19.42 8.93
C TYR A 37 12.94 19.55 8.27
N ASP A 38 12.77 18.94 7.09
CA ASP A 38 11.52 18.93 6.34
C ASP A 38 11.26 17.59 5.67
N TRP A 39 11.55 16.49 6.38
CA TRP A 39 11.38 15.18 5.76
C TRP A 39 9.89 14.87 5.62
N ALA A 40 9.47 14.55 4.40
CA ALA A 40 8.07 14.26 4.10
C ALA A 40 7.60 12.97 4.81
N GLU A 41 6.34 12.97 5.27
CA GLU A 41 5.74 11.83 5.97
C GLU A 41 5.86 10.52 5.16
N ALA A 42 5.67 10.58 3.84
CA ALA A 42 5.82 9.43 2.95
C ALA A 42 7.22 8.78 3.03
N ASN A 43 8.27 9.58 3.24
CA ASN A 43 9.63 9.06 3.39
C ASN A 43 9.83 8.37 4.75
N ILE A 44 9.20 8.90 5.81
CA ILE A 44 9.25 8.31 7.15
C ILE A 44 8.52 6.96 7.16
N VAL A 45 7.31 6.92 6.59
CA VAL A 45 6.54 5.69 6.42
C VAL A 45 7.33 4.67 5.61
N ARG A 46 7.98 5.10 4.52
CA ARG A 46 8.84 4.22 3.73
C ARG A 46 10.01 3.66 4.52
N LEU A 47 10.75 4.49 5.27
CA LEU A 47 11.84 4.02 6.13
C LEU A 47 11.33 2.98 7.14
N TYR A 48 10.18 3.24 7.75
CA TYR A 48 9.57 2.31 8.68
C TYR A 48 9.21 0.98 8.01
N TYR A 49 8.61 1.01 6.82
CA TYR A 49 8.25 -0.19 6.07
C TYR A 49 9.50 -0.98 5.65
N ASP A 50 10.55 -0.30 5.20
CA ASP A 50 11.81 -0.94 4.85
C ASP A 50 12.41 -1.65 6.07
N ALA A 51 12.39 -1.01 7.25
CA ALA A 51 12.83 -1.59 8.51
C ALA A 51 11.97 -2.79 8.95
N LEU A 52 10.63 -2.70 8.87
CA LEU A 52 9.73 -3.81 9.19
C LEU A 52 9.93 -5.01 8.26
N ASN A 53 10.06 -4.75 6.95
CA ASN A 53 10.29 -5.79 5.96
C ASN A 53 11.64 -6.48 6.20
N GLY A 54 12.68 -5.73 6.55
CA GLY A 54 13.97 -6.30 6.94
C GLY A 54 13.88 -7.10 8.24
N PHE A 55 13.16 -6.59 9.24
CA PHE A 55 12.92 -7.27 10.50
C PHE A 55 12.21 -8.62 10.29
N ALA A 56 11.16 -8.68 9.46
CA ALA A 56 10.47 -9.90 9.11
C ALA A 56 11.39 -10.91 8.38
N ARG A 57 12.21 -10.43 7.41
CA ARG A 57 13.17 -11.27 6.68
C ARG A 57 14.26 -11.89 7.56
N THR A 58 14.56 -11.31 8.71
CA THR A 58 15.49 -11.89 9.69
C THR A 58 15.05 -13.28 10.15
N SER A 59 13.74 -13.57 10.08
CA SER A 59 13.20 -14.89 10.38
C SER A 59 13.45 -15.93 9.29
N GLU A 60 13.78 -15.51 8.06
CA GLU A 60 13.92 -16.38 6.89
C GLU A 60 15.39 -16.69 6.56
N SER A 61 16.30 -15.73 6.78
CA SER A 61 17.71 -15.82 6.43
C SER A 61 18.58 -15.07 7.44
N GLY A 62 19.78 -15.61 7.73
CA GLY A 62 20.78 -14.97 8.59
C GLY A 62 21.88 -14.22 7.82
N ASP A 63 21.72 -14.05 6.50
CA ASP A 63 22.74 -13.47 5.63
C ASP A 63 22.48 -11.97 5.39
N ALA A 64 23.20 -11.37 4.42
CA ALA A 64 23.06 -9.97 4.02
C ALA A 64 21.61 -9.49 3.75
N ASN A 65 20.67 -10.41 3.49
CA ASN A 65 19.26 -10.11 3.23
C ASN A 65 18.47 -9.71 4.49
N ALA A 66 19.01 -9.99 5.69
CA ALA A 66 18.43 -9.58 6.96
C ALA A 66 18.66 -8.10 7.26
N PHE A 67 19.64 -7.45 6.63
CA PHE A 67 19.96 -6.04 6.88
C PHE A 67 19.06 -5.09 6.06
N THR A 68 18.81 -3.91 6.62
CA THR A 68 18.09 -2.81 5.94
C THR A 68 19.07 -1.68 5.63
N PHE A 69 19.31 -1.39 4.36
CA PHE A 69 20.23 -0.33 3.95
C PHE A 69 19.50 1.01 3.77
N LEU A 70 19.91 2.04 4.51
CA LEU A 70 19.26 3.36 4.51
C LEU A 70 20.06 4.45 3.77
N GLY A 71 21.03 4.04 2.95
CA GLY A 71 21.85 4.93 2.12
C GLY A 71 23.11 5.44 2.83
N THR A 72 23.59 6.60 2.39
CA THR A 72 24.90 7.14 2.77
C THR A 72 24.78 8.31 3.74
N LEU A 73 25.73 8.43 4.66
CA LEU A 73 25.99 9.60 5.49
C LEU A 73 27.40 10.12 5.18
N ILE A 74 27.51 11.39 4.80
CA ILE A 74 28.80 12.02 4.53
C ILE A 74 29.15 12.95 5.69
N LEU A 75 30.25 12.65 6.36
CA LEU A 75 30.69 13.30 7.58
C LEU A 75 32.08 13.91 7.40
N VAL A 76 32.25 15.13 7.90
CA VAL A 76 33.56 15.80 7.98
C VAL A 76 33.98 15.85 9.44
N LYS A 77 35.11 15.21 9.77
CA LYS A 77 35.66 15.25 11.13
C LYS A 77 36.12 16.66 11.45
N GLU A 78 35.58 17.25 12.51
CA GLU A 78 35.92 18.59 12.94
C GLU A 78 36.99 18.53 14.02
N GLU A 79 38.21 18.97 13.70
CA GLU A 79 39.35 18.81 14.62
C GLU A 79 39.33 19.78 15.79
N ASN A 80 38.63 20.91 15.72
CA ASN A 80 38.34 21.82 16.85
C ASN A 80 37.25 22.84 16.48
N LYS A 81 36.00 22.64 16.92
CA LYS A 81 34.90 23.58 16.61
C LYS A 81 33.96 23.97 17.76
N GLU A 82 34.14 23.45 18.97
CA GLU A 82 33.33 23.86 20.13
C GLU A 82 34.22 23.95 21.39
N GLU A 83 34.38 25.15 21.97
CA GLU A 83 35.34 25.41 23.06
C GLU A 83 35.07 24.55 24.32
N ASP A 84 33.80 24.32 24.65
CA ASP A 84 33.38 23.62 25.86
C ASP A 84 32.99 22.14 25.63
N PHE A 85 32.99 21.66 24.39
CA PHE A 85 32.62 20.29 24.08
C PHE A 85 33.83 19.35 24.18
N GLY A 86 33.81 18.43 25.15
CA GLY A 86 34.88 17.45 25.35
C GLY A 86 34.83 16.21 24.45
N GLY A 87 33.89 16.17 23.49
CA GLY A 87 33.70 15.08 22.54
C GLY A 87 34.29 15.36 21.16
N LEU A 88 34.00 14.49 20.19
CA LEU A 88 34.40 14.68 18.79
C LEU A 88 33.19 15.08 17.94
N SER A 89 33.26 16.24 17.27
CA SER A 89 32.20 16.70 16.37
C SER A 89 32.45 16.25 14.93
N PHE A 90 31.38 15.86 14.24
CA PHE A 90 31.34 15.65 12.80
C PHE A 90 30.31 16.58 12.17
N ALA A 91 30.74 17.38 11.19
CA ALA A 91 29.82 18.11 10.34
C ALA A 91 29.10 17.15 9.39
N VAL A 92 27.78 17.25 9.33
CA VAL A 92 26.94 16.42 8.45
C VAL A 92 26.74 17.11 7.11
N VAL A 93 27.43 16.62 6.07
CA VAL A 93 27.36 17.18 4.71
C VAL A 93 26.20 16.57 3.92
N ASP A 94 25.92 15.27 4.11
CA ASP A 94 24.75 14.61 3.53
C ASP A 94 24.10 13.63 4.51
N GLY A 95 22.79 13.44 4.33
CA GLY A 95 21.96 12.51 5.09
C GLY A 95 21.43 13.08 6.41
N GLN A 96 21.50 14.40 6.61
CA GLN A 96 20.99 15.07 7.82
C GLN A 96 19.55 14.69 8.19
N GLN A 97 18.64 14.62 7.22
CA GLN A 97 17.24 14.29 7.48
C GLN A 97 17.09 12.84 7.96
N ARG A 98 17.85 11.91 7.37
CA ARG A 98 17.85 10.49 7.76
C ARG A 98 18.38 10.34 9.18
N LEU A 99 19.49 11.00 9.48
CA LEU A 99 20.12 10.98 10.80
C LEU A 99 19.15 11.51 11.88
N THR A 100 18.55 12.69 11.64
CA THR A 100 17.54 13.26 12.54
C THR A 100 16.39 12.29 12.78
N THR A 101 15.81 11.72 11.72
CA THR A 101 14.68 10.81 11.86
C THR A 101 15.04 9.51 12.56
N LEU A 102 16.23 8.95 12.34
CA LEU A 102 16.70 7.78 13.08
C LEU A 102 16.81 8.07 14.58
N SER A 103 17.32 9.24 14.98
CA SER A 103 17.32 9.63 16.40
C SER A 103 15.89 9.79 16.96
N LEU A 104 14.94 10.32 16.17
CA LEU A 104 13.53 10.36 16.58
C LEU A 104 12.92 8.96 16.76
N PHE A 105 13.26 8.00 15.87
CA PHE A 105 12.88 6.60 16.01
C PHE A 105 13.45 6.00 17.29
N ALA A 106 14.73 6.24 17.60
CA ALA A 106 15.34 5.75 18.84
C ALA A 106 14.60 6.25 20.09
N CYS A 107 14.25 7.56 20.12
CA CYS A 107 13.44 8.14 21.20
C CYS A 107 12.06 7.48 21.31
N ALA A 108 11.34 7.33 20.20
CA ALA A 108 9.99 6.76 20.18
C ALA A 108 9.98 5.27 20.57
N ILE A 109 10.97 4.49 20.12
CA ILE A 109 11.12 3.08 20.50
C ILE A 109 11.43 2.96 22.00
N SER A 110 12.32 3.82 22.53
CA SER A 110 12.63 3.86 23.96
C SER A 110 11.39 4.19 24.81
N GLU A 111 10.62 5.19 24.40
CA GLU A 111 9.35 5.55 25.05
C GLU A 111 8.36 4.39 25.02
N ALA A 112 8.19 3.74 23.86
CA ALA A 112 7.29 2.61 23.70
C ALA A 112 7.68 1.42 24.60
N LEU A 113 8.98 1.10 24.68
CA LEU A 113 9.49 0.05 25.56
C LEU A 113 9.24 0.35 27.04
N ARG A 114 9.51 1.57 27.50
CA ARG A 114 9.25 2.00 28.89
C ARG A 114 7.76 1.90 29.24
N ARG A 115 6.89 2.40 28.35
CA ARG A 115 5.43 2.34 28.51
C ARG A 115 4.89 0.91 28.51
N GLN A 116 5.43 0.05 27.66
CA GLN A 116 5.04 -1.36 27.62
C GLN A 116 5.52 -2.12 28.86
N LEU A 117 6.74 -1.85 29.32
CA LEU A 117 7.27 -2.44 30.56
C LEU A 117 6.39 -2.12 31.76
N GLU A 118 6.01 -0.85 31.95
CA GLU A 118 5.13 -0.42 33.06
C GLU A 118 3.79 -1.17 33.05
N ARG A 119 3.27 -1.49 31.86
CA ARG A 119 1.99 -2.18 31.67
C ARG A 119 2.09 -3.70 31.69
N THR A 120 3.28 -4.25 31.60
CA THR A 120 3.49 -5.70 31.51
C THR A 120 3.45 -6.30 32.91
N ASP A 121 2.38 -7.02 33.23
CA ASP A 121 2.34 -7.82 34.45
C ASP A 121 3.08 -9.15 34.20
N PHE A 122 4.18 -9.37 34.91
CA PHE A 122 4.99 -10.58 34.73
C PHE A 122 4.32 -11.77 35.40
N PRO A 123 3.93 -12.82 34.65
CA PRO A 123 3.22 -13.96 35.21
C PRO A 123 4.05 -14.71 36.27
N SER A 124 3.39 -15.29 37.27
CA SER A 124 4.06 -16.08 38.32
C SER A 124 4.74 -17.36 37.82
N SER A 125 4.37 -17.82 36.62
CA SER A 125 5.03 -18.91 35.88
C SER A 125 6.35 -18.52 35.21
N VAL A 126 6.66 -17.22 35.12
CA VAL A 126 7.96 -16.73 34.68
C VAL A 126 8.94 -16.91 35.84
N ASP A 127 9.91 -17.81 35.67
CA ASP A 127 10.92 -18.03 36.69
C ASP A 127 11.84 -16.79 36.86
N ALA A 128 12.52 -16.72 38.01
CA ALA A 128 13.38 -15.59 38.35
C ALA A 128 14.53 -15.39 37.35
N THR A 129 14.97 -16.44 36.64
CA THR A 129 16.05 -16.38 35.67
C THR A 129 15.58 -15.71 34.38
N LEU A 130 14.41 -16.12 33.87
CA LEU A 130 13.76 -15.53 32.70
C LEU A 130 13.42 -14.07 32.94
N LYS A 131 12.83 -13.74 34.10
CA LYS A 131 12.52 -12.36 34.47
C LYS A 131 13.78 -11.49 34.47
N LYS A 132 14.83 -11.94 35.16
CA LYS A 132 16.09 -11.22 35.24
C LYS A 132 16.74 -11.04 33.85
N TRP A 133 16.72 -12.07 33.01
CA TRP A 133 17.23 -11.96 31.65
C TRP A 133 16.46 -10.90 30.83
N LEU A 134 15.13 -10.87 30.91
CA LEU A 134 14.32 -9.87 30.21
C LEU A 134 14.58 -8.45 30.72
N GLU A 135 14.74 -8.27 32.03
CA GLU A 135 15.09 -6.96 32.63
C GLU A 135 16.46 -6.45 32.15
N GLU A 136 17.43 -7.34 32.05
CA GLU A 136 18.80 -7.03 31.61
C GLU A 136 18.85 -6.76 30.10
N GLU A 137 18.12 -7.53 29.29
CA GLU A 137 17.95 -7.23 27.86
C GLU A 137 17.33 -5.87 27.63
N LEU A 138 16.26 -5.59 28.37
CA LEU A 138 15.55 -4.33 28.23
C LEU A 138 16.42 -3.15 28.65
N SER A 139 17.19 -3.30 29.72
CA SER A 139 18.13 -2.29 30.19
C SER A 139 19.22 -2.01 29.17
N GLU A 140 19.85 -3.06 28.62
CA GLU A 140 20.85 -2.94 27.55
C GLU A 140 20.26 -2.23 26.33
N ARG A 141 19.04 -2.61 25.93
CA ARG A 141 18.40 -2.03 24.75
C ARG A 141 17.97 -0.58 24.94
N LEU A 142 17.45 -0.23 26.12
CA LEU A 142 17.13 1.15 26.46
C LEU A 142 18.39 2.02 26.48
N TYR A 143 19.51 1.49 26.98
CA TYR A 143 20.81 2.17 26.94
C TYR A 143 21.29 2.39 25.50
N ALA A 144 21.23 1.36 24.65
CA ALA A 144 21.60 1.48 23.22
C ALA A 144 20.75 2.54 22.47
N LEU A 145 19.44 2.57 22.71
CA LEU A 145 18.54 3.57 22.12
C LEU A 145 18.82 4.98 22.65
N TYR A 146 19.12 5.11 23.93
CA TYR A 146 19.55 6.37 24.54
C TYR A 146 20.84 6.88 23.88
N GLU A 147 21.83 6.00 23.72
CA GLU A 147 23.06 6.32 23.00
C GLU A 147 22.77 6.70 21.54
N CYS A 148 21.75 6.18 20.87
CA CYS A 148 21.43 6.65 19.51
C CYS A 148 20.93 8.12 19.44
N ALA A 149 20.49 8.70 20.57
CA ALA A 149 19.86 10.02 20.64
C ALA A 149 20.69 11.05 21.43
N VAL A 150 21.37 10.62 22.50
CA VAL A 150 22.06 11.48 23.46
C VAL A 150 23.45 10.91 23.69
N GLY A 151 24.47 11.77 23.64
CA GLY A 151 25.85 11.40 23.96
C GLY A 151 26.24 11.79 25.37
N SER A 152 27.35 11.23 25.86
CA SER A 152 27.88 11.56 27.18
C SER A 152 29.33 11.99 27.07
N GLN A 153 29.65 13.20 27.53
CA GLN A 153 31.02 13.70 27.54
C GLN A 153 31.61 13.59 28.94
N ARG A 154 32.91 13.30 28.99
CA ARG A 154 33.63 13.14 30.25
C ARG A 154 34.08 14.50 30.78
N ILE A 155 33.53 14.91 31.92
CA ILE A 155 33.92 16.16 32.61
C ILE A 155 35.07 15.89 33.58
N SER A 156 35.01 14.77 34.30
CA SER A 156 36.07 14.32 35.21
C SER A 156 36.12 12.78 35.23
N PRO A 157 37.09 12.15 35.91
CA PRO A 157 37.17 10.68 35.96
C PRO A 157 35.90 9.98 36.46
N LYS A 158 35.09 10.66 37.29
CA LYS A 158 33.87 10.12 37.91
C LYS A 158 32.58 10.83 37.48
N ASN A 159 32.66 11.86 36.64
CA ASN A 159 31.50 12.66 36.26
C ASN A 159 31.40 12.81 34.75
N THR A 160 30.22 12.53 34.21
CA THR A 160 29.88 12.72 32.81
C THR A 160 28.72 13.71 32.70
N PHE A 161 28.56 14.31 31.53
CA PHE A 161 27.46 15.23 31.25
C PHE A 161 26.81 14.84 29.92
N PRO A 162 25.48 14.66 29.88
CA PRO A 162 24.78 14.33 28.64
C PRO A 162 24.76 15.52 27.67
N PHE A 163 24.73 15.25 26.37
CA PHE A 163 24.59 16.26 25.33
C PHE A 163 23.71 15.74 24.17
N PRO A 164 22.92 16.61 23.52
CA PRO A 164 22.22 16.29 22.28
C PRO A 164 23.17 15.77 21.22
N ARG A 165 22.91 14.55 20.71
CA ARG A 165 23.81 13.93 19.73
C ARG A 165 23.82 14.67 18.40
N ILE A 166 22.70 15.30 18.05
CA ILE A 166 22.56 16.15 16.86
C ILE A 166 22.28 17.57 17.33
N VAL A 167 23.10 18.49 16.83
CA VAL A 167 22.94 19.94 17.04
C VAL A 167 23.05 20.67 15.71
N ARG A 168 22.57 21.91 15.64
CA ARG A 168 22.87 22.84 14.56
C ARG A 168 23.99 23.77 14.99
N GLN A 169 24.65 24.43 14.04
CA GLN A 169 25.76 25.36 14.30
C GLN A 169 25.39 26.53 15.24
N GLU A 170 24.11 26.88 15.35
CA GLU A 170 23.61 27.91 16.28
C GLU A 170 23.50 27.47 17.75
N ASP A 171 23.63 26.16 18.00
CA ASP A 171 23.61 25.54 19.32
C ASP A 171 25.02 25.43 19.91
N SER A 172 25.12 25.33 21.23
CA SER A 172 26.37 25.13 21.95
C SER A 172 26.26 23.97 22.94
N ARG A 173 27.11 22.94 22.77
CA ARG A 173 27.27 21.84 23.72
C ARG A 173 28.29 22.24 24.80
N GLY A 174 27.79 22.53 25.99
CA GLY A 174 28.62 22.90 27.14
C GLY A 174 29.01 21.71 28.03
N ARG A 175 29.79 21.98 29.08
CA ARG A 175 30.18 21.01 30.12
C ARG A 175 29.15 20.83 31.23
N SER A 176 28.11 21.65 31.22
CA SER A 176 27.04 21.71 32.21
C SER A 176 25.82 22.44 31.61
N LYS A 177 24.65 22.35 32.25
CA LYS A 177 23.44 23.04 31.79
C LYS A 177 23.65 24.56 31.61
N PRO A 178 24.31 25.31 32.53
CA PRO A 178 24.55 26.75 32.34
C PRO A 178 25.52 27.12 31.21
N THR A 179 26.35 26.18 30.76
CA THR A 179 27.31 26.40 29.66
C THR A 179 26.78 25.85 28.33
N SER A 180 25.59 25.25 28.33
CA SER A 180 24.92 24.74 27.13
C SER A 180 23.84 25.72 26.67
N ASP A 181 23.71 25.92 25.36
CA ASP A 181 22.70 26.81 24.77
C ASP A 181 22.08 26.12 23.55
N TYR A 182 20.85 25.61 23.69
CA TYR A 182 20.14 24.86 22.64
C TYR A 182 18.98 25.70 22.07
N LYS A 183 19.16 26.17 20.84
CA LYS A 183 18.25 27.02 20.09
C LYS A 183 17.45 26.27 19.04
N SER A 184 18.07 25.29 18.38
CA SER A 184 17.42 24.53 17.32
C SER A 184 16.37 23.57 17.88
N ALA A 185 15.34 23.28 17.07
CA ALA A 185 14.28 22.38 17.46
C ALA A 185 14.81 20.97 17.82
N ILE A 186 15.77 20.45 17.05
CA ILE A 186 16.35 19.12 17.28
C ILE A 186 17.19 19.07 18.56
N ALA A 187 18.03 20.08 18.84
CA ALA A 187 18.84 20.11 20.04
C ALA A 187 17.97 20.18 21.30
N ARG A 188 16.94 21.04 21.32
CA ARG A 188 15.95 21.11 22.41
C ARG A 188 15.20 19.81 22.60
N PHE A 189 14.82 19.15 21.50
CA PHE A 189 14.13 17.87 21.55
C PHE A 189 14.99 16.77 22.19
N LEU A 190 16.27 16.66 21.83
CA LEU A 190 17.16 15.62 22.37
C LEU A 190 17.61 15.93 23.80
N ASP A 191 17.83 17.21 24.14
CA ASP A 191 18.10 17.65 25.51
C ASP A 191 16.92 17.33 26.44
N GLY A 192 15.69 17.62 26.02
CA GLY A 192 14.49 17.22 26.77
C GLY A 192 14.33 15.70 26.88
N PHE A 193 14.79 14.94 25.88
CA PHE A 193 14.77 13.47 25.93
C PHE A 193 15.77 12.93 26.96
N ALA A 194 16.94 13.58 27.11
CA ALA A 194 17.89 13.24 28.16
C ALA A 194 17.29 13.43 29.55
N GLU A 195 16.62 14.56 29.79
CA GLU A 195 15.90 14.82 31.05
C GLU A 195 14.77 13.82 31.29
N TYR A 196 14.08 13.39 30.23
CA TYR A 196 13.04 12.36 30.31
C TYR A 196 13.59 11.00 30.75
N VAL A 197 14.72 10.56 30.19
CA VAL A 197 15.31 9.25 30.48
C VAL A 197 15.74 9.12 31.95
N ASP A 198 16.23 10.22 32.53
CA ASP A 198 16.60 10.35 33.95
C ASP A 198 15.39 10.55 34.87
N SER A 199 14.19 10.76 34.31
CA SER A 199 12.96 10.94 35.08
C SER A 199 12.19 9.63 35.30
N GLU A 200 11.29 9.61 36.28
CA GLU A 200 10.36 8.50 36.51
C GLU A 200 9.14 8.50 35.56
N LYS A 201 9.12 9.37 34.54
CA LYS A 201 7.99 9.48 33.61
C LYS A 201 7.99 8.34 32.61
N THR A 202 6.81 7.84 32.28
CA THR A 202 6.65 6.75 31.30
C THR A 202 6.34 7.24 29.89
N GLU A 203 5.93 8.51 29.74
CA GLU A 203 5.68 9.14 28.45
C GLU A 203 6.59 10.37 28.25
N TYR A 204 7.20 10.48 27.08
CA TYR A 204 7.99 11.64 26.71
C TYR A 204 7.10 12.74 26.12
N VAL A 205 7.11 13.89 26.78
CA VAL A 205 6.48 15.12 26.28
C VAL A 205 7.62 16.07 25.89
N PRO A 206 7.85 16.30 24.59
CA PRO A 206 8.91 17.20 24.15
C PRO A 206 8.74 18.61 24.74
N PRO A 207 9.83 19.31 25.06
CA PRO A 207 9.77 20.70 25.50
C PRO A 207 9.28 21.62 24.37
N SER A 208 9.12 22.92 24.64
CA SER A 208 8.85 23.88 23.59
C SER A 208 10.01 23.90 22.59
N LEU A 209 9.73 23.51 21.35
CA LEU A 209 10.74 23.41 20.30
C LEU A 209 10.99 24.75 19.58
N GLY A 210 10.14 25.77 19.83
CA GLY A 210 10.12 27.05 19.13
C GLY A 210 8.88 27.20 18.23
N SER A 211 8.82 28.29 17.48
CA SER A 211 7.67 28.68 16.63
C SER A 211 7.98 28.64 15.12
N GLY A 212 9.06 27.96 14.71
CA GLY A 212 9.45 27.83 13.31
C GLY A 212 8.74 26.66 12.62
N THR A 213 8.68 26.69 11.29
CA THR A 213 8.09 25.61 10.48
C THR A 213 8.81 24.28 10.69
N ASP A 214 10.11 24.32 10.99
CA ASP A 214 10.93 23.15 11.33
C ASP A 214 10.56 22.53 12.67
N ALA A 215 10.24 23.36 13.68
CA ALA A 215 9.77 22.91 14.98
C ALA A 215 8.41 22.20 14.88
N GLU A 216 7.47 22.79 14.14
CA GLU A 216 6.17 22.18 13.86
C GLU A 216 6.32 20.87 13.09
N LYS A 217 7.20 20.85 12.08
CA LYS A 217 7.47 19.66 11.28
C LYS A 217 8.12 18.55 12.09
N LEU A 218 9.09 18.88 12.96
CA LEU A 218 9.74 17.92 13.83
C LEU A 218 8.75 17.31 14.83
N ALA A 219 7.91 18.14 15.45
CA ALA A 219 6.86 17.68 16.35
C ALA A 219 5.85 16.77 15.64
N GLY A 220 5.34 17.19 14.47
CA GLY A 220 4.40 16.40 13.67
C GLY A 220 5.00 15.05 13.24
N ASN A 221 6.24 15.07 12.76
CA ASN A 221 6.95 13.85 12.36
C ASN A 221 7.24 12.93 13.55
N TYR A 222 7.55 13.46 14.74
CA TYR A 222 7.69 12.64 15.96
C TYR A 222 6.35 11.96 16.33
N GLN A 223 5.23 12.68 16.24
CA GLN A 223 3.91 12.09 16.49
C GLN A 223 3.55 11.00 15.47
N LEU A 224 3.90 11.19 14.19
CA LEU A 224 3.78 10.14 13.18
C LEU A 224 4.62 8.92 13.55
N ILE A 225 5.89 9.10 13.92
CA ILE A 225 6.79 8.00 14.31
C ILE A 225 6.25 7.25 15.54
N ARG A 226 5.75 7.95 16.57
CA ARG A 226 5.10 7.32 17.74
C ARG A 226 3.94 6.43 17.33
N ARG A 227 3.09 6.90 16.41
CA ARG A 227 1.98 6.09 15.86
C ARG A 227 2.51 4.87 15.11
N LEU A 228 3.50 5.03 14.25
CA LEU A 228 4.11 3.92 13.50
C LEU A 228 4.67 2.85 14.44
N ILE A 229 5.43 3.24 15.47
CA ILE A 229 5.94 2.30 16.48
C ILE A 229 4.81 1.60 17.25
N GLY A 230 3.71 2.31 17.53
CA GLY A 230 2.49 1.71 18.09
C GLY A 230 1.93 0.59 17.21
N ASN A 231 1.91 0.79 15.89
CA ASN A 231 1.39 -0.16 14.92
C ASN A 231 2.20 -1.46 14.83
N LEU A 232 3.42 -1.53 15.39
CA LEU A 232 4.20 -2.77 15.45
C LEU A 232 3.41 -3.94 16.05
N ASN A 233 2.51 -3.63 17.00
CA ASN A 233 1.68 -4.60 17.71
C ASN A 233 0.20 -4.59 17.29
N ASP A 234 -0.16 -3.87 16.23
CA ASP A 234 -1.53 -3.78 15.71
C ASP A 234 -1.70 -4.72 14.52
N ALA A 235 -2.35 -5.87 14.74
CA ALA A 235 -2.57 -6.86 13.68
C ALA A 235 -3.48 -6.35 12.55
N ASP A 236 -4.48 -5.53 12.88
CA ASP A 236 -5.43 -5.00 11.90
C ASP A 236 -4.71 -4.02 10.96
N TRP A 237 -3.78 -3.23 11.49
CA TRP A 237 -2.96 -2.33 10.67
C TRP A 237 -2.16 -3.08 9.59
N TYR A 238 -1.65 -4.29 9.88
CA TYR A 238 -0.92 -5.09 8.89
C TYR A 238 -1.83 -5.65 7.77
N GLU A 239 -3.14 -5.75 7.97
CA GLU A 239 -4.06 -6.22 6.92
C GLU A 239 -4.08 -5.29 5.69
N ASP A 240 -3.88 -3.99 5.93
CA ASP A 240 -3.96 -2.93 4.92
C ASP A 240 -2.56 -2.43 4.46
N THR A 241 -1.47 -3.07 4.90
CA THR A 241 -0.09 -2.68 4.52
C THR A 241 0.59 -3.71 3.61
N GLU A 242 1.76 -3.34 3.08
CA GLU A 242 2.64 -4.26 2.34
C GLU A 242 3.59 -5.05 3.27
N CYS A 243 3.50 -4.83 4.59
CA CYS A 243 4.38 -5.47 5.57
C CYS A 243 3.73 -6.73 6.15
N GLU A 244 4.57 -7.65 6.60
CA GLU A 244 4.16 -8.79 7.41
C GLU A 244 4.47 -8.53 8.87
N GLN A 245 3.52 -8.81 9.75
CA GLN A 245 3.77 -8.71 11.18
C GLN A 245 4.79 -9.78 11.58
N PHE A 246 5.73 -9.39 12.45
CA PHE A 246 6.62 -10.36 13.08
C PHE A 246 5.83 -11.30 13.99
N ASP A 247 5.70 -12.56 13.57
CA ASP A 247 5.08 -13.62 14.35
C ASP A 247 5.97 -13.94 15.56
N ILE A 248 5.39 -13.90 16.75
CA ILE A 248 6.13 -14.10 17.99
C ILE A 248 6.76 -15.50 18.06
N SER A 249 6.20 -16.51 17.38
CA SER A 249 6.80 -17.85 17.28
C SER A 249 8.18 -17.85 16.64
N TRP A 250 8.51 -16.84 15.84
CA TRP A 250 9.79 -16.75 15.14
C TRP A 250 10.98 -16.58 16.08
N ILE A 251 10.78 -16.15 17.33
CA ILE A 251 11.84 -16.09 18.35
C ILE A 251 12.55 -17.42 18.57
N GLN A 252 11.89 -18.54 18.23
CA GLN A 252 12.48 -19.88 18.32
C GLN A 252 13.48 -20.17 17.20
N ARG A 253 13.46 -19.42 16.09
CA ARG A 253 14.37 -19.60 14.95
C ARG A 253 15.78 -19.11 15.30
N ALA A 254 16.81 -19.83 14.84
CA ALA A 254 18.19 -19.55 15.23
C ALA A 254 18.63 -18.11 14.93
N GLN A 255 18.20 -17.56 13.79
CA GLN A 255 18.52 -16.21 13.35
C GLN A 255 17.86 -15.15 14.26
N CYS A 256 16.58 -15.32 14.60
CA CYS A 256 15.88 -14.39 15.50
C CYS A 256 16.46 -14.41 16.92
N ARG A 257 16.99 -15.55 17.39
CA ARG A 257 17.67 -15.62 18.70
C ARG A 257 18.89 -14.70 18.78
N THR A 258 19.54 -14.41 17.65
CA THR A 258 20.72 -13.52 17.61
C THR A 258 20.38 -12.05 17.85
N LEU A 259 19.09 -11.68 17.77
CA LEU A 259 18.64 -10.33 18.12
C LEU A 259 18.60 -10.10 19.64
N PHE A 260 18.77 -11.13 20.47
CA PHE A 260 18.95 -10.95 21.89
C PHE A 260 20.46 -10.87 22.22
N ASP A 261 20.89 -9.76 22.81
CA ASP A 261 22.30 -9.50 23.15
C ASP A 261 22.78 -10.35 24.34
N ARG A 262 21.92 -10.50 25.36
CA ARG A 262 22.22 -11.11 26.67
C ARG A 262 21.67 -12.53 26.80
N PHE A 263 20.91 -13.02 25.83
CA PHE A 263 20.27 -14.36 25.89
C PHE A 263 21.26 -15.50 26.08
N PHE A 264 22.35 -15.48 25.31
CA PHE A 264 23.39 -16.50 25.38
C PHE A 264 24.26 -16.38 26.65
N ASP A 265 24.36 -15.17 27.22
CA ASP A 265 25.13 -14.90 28.44
C ASP A 265 24.40 -15.35 29.70
N PHE A 266 23.08 -15.14 29.76
CA PHE A 266 22.25 -15.45 30.92
C PHE A 266 21.78 -16.91 30.93
N ILE A 267 21.38 -17.45 29.77
CA ILE A 267 20.83 -18.79 29.67
C ILE A 267 21.80 -19.65 28.87
N LYS A 268 22.62 -20.45 29.58
CA LYS A 268 23.75 -21.17 28.97
C LYS A 268 23.37 -22.46 28.24
N ASN A 269 22.33 -23.16 28.71
CA ASN A 269 21.95 -24.47 28.18
C ASN A 269 20.81 -24.35 27.16
N ASP A 270 20.89 -25.09 26.04
CA ASP A 270 19.87 -25.03 24.99
C ASP A 270 18.48 -25.48 25.44
N SER A 271 18.40 -26.44 26.36
CA SER A 271 17.12 -26.88 26.94
C SER A 271 16.42 -25.75 27.70
N ASP A 272 17.18 -24.98 28.47
CA ASP A 272 16.64 -23.86 29.26
C ASP A 272 16.33 -22.66 28.37
N ARG A 273 17.11 -22.42 27.30
CA ARG A 273 16.79 -21.42 26.26
C ARG A 273 15.46 -21.72 25.58
N ASN A 274 15.27 -22.96 25.15
CA ASN A 274 14.02 -23.38 24.50
C ASN A 274 12.83 -23.26 25.46
N ARG A 275 13.02 -23.60 26.75
CA ARG A 275 12.00 -23.43 27.78
C ARG A 275 11.64 -21.97 28.00
N ALA A 276 12.63 -21.09 28.10
CA ALA A 276 12.42 -19.64 28.25
C ALA A 276 11.59 -19.06 27.09
N LEU A 277 11.95 -19.40 25.85
CA LEU A 277 11.22 -18.96 24.67
C LEU A 277 9.79 -19.55 24.62
N ASP A 278 9.62 -20.82 24.96
CA ASP A 278 8.30 -21.46 25.06
C ASP A 278 7.40 -20.80 26.13
N THR A 279 7.98 -20.37 27.26
CA THR A 279 7.26 -19.57 28.26
C THR A 279 6.78 -18.25 27.68
N ILE A 280 7.63 -17.51 26.95
CA ILE A 280 7.21 -16.25 26.29
C ILE A 280 6.04 -16.51 25.32
N LEU A 281 6.08 -17.58 24.53
CA LEU A 281 5.02 -17.90 23.58
C LEU A 281 3.68 -18.20 24.25
N LYS A 282 3.68 -18.82 25.43
CA LYS A 282 2.46 -19.15 26.18
C LYS A 282 1.79 -17.94 26.83
N HIS A 283 2.53 -16.85 27.03
CA HIS A 283 2.10 -15.67 27.78
C HIS A 283 1.89 -14.46 26.85
N GLN A 284 0.65 -14.25 26.41
CA GLN A 284 0.28 -13.19 25.45
C GLN A 284 0.64 -11.78 25.93
N GLU A 285 0.58 -11.56 27.24
CA GLU A 285 0.99 -10.35 27.95
C GLU A 285 2.45 -9.96 27.67
N LEU A 286 3.34 -10.91 27.35
CA LEU A 286 4.74 -10.66 27.03
C LEU A 286 4.98 -10.39 25.53
N HIS A 287 4.00 -10.68 24.66
CA HIS A 287 4.21 -10.68 23.21
C HIS A 287 4.50 -9.27 22.67
N CYS A 288 3.78 -8.26 23.15
CA CYS A 288 3.95 -6.88 22.70
C CYS A 288 5.32 -6.32 23.09
N LEU A 289 5.71 -6.52 24.35
CA LEU A 289 7.02 -6.10 24.87
C LEU A 289 8.15 -6.80 24.11
N THR A 290 8.05 -8.11 23.93
CA THR A 290 9.06 -8.91 23.22
C THR A 290 9.22 -8.48 21.77
N ARG A 291 8.10 -8.25 21.04
CA ARG A 291 8.16 -7.80 19.65
C ARG A 291 8.83 -6.44 19.52
N THR A 292 8.49 -5.49 20.40
CA THR A 292 9.08 -4.15 20.43
C THR A 292 10.57 -4.20 20.80
N LEU A 293 10.95 -5.06 21.74
CA LEU A 293 12.35 -5.28 22.15
C LEU A 293 13.20 -5.84 20.99
N LEU A 294 12.67 -6.82 20.26
CA LEU A 294 13.35 -7.40 19.10
C LEU A 294 13.45 -6.41 17.94
N PHE A 295 12.41 -5.62 17.69
CA PHE A 295 12.47 -4.55 16.70
C PHE A 295 13.49 -3.48 17.09
N ALA A 296 13.60 -3.14 18.39
CA ALA A 296 14.62 -2.23 18.89
C ALA A 296 16.05 -2.78 18.67
N SER A 297 16.26 -4.08 18.90
CA SER A 297 17.53 -4.74 18.57
C SER A 297 17.85 -4.67 17.08
N TYR A 298 16.85 -5.01 16.25
CA TYR A 298 16.96 -4.91 14.80
C TYR A 298 17.30 -3.49 14.34
N PHE A 299 16.65 -2.48 14.92
CA PHE A 299 16.92 -1.07 14.65
C PHE A 299 18.37 -0.71 14.99
N CYS A 300 18.86 -1.10 16.16
CA CYS A 300 20.21 -0.77 16.61
C CYS A 300 21.32 -1.48 15.81
N ASN A 301 21.08 -2.71 15.34
CA ASN A 301 22.14 -3.60 14.86
C ASN A 301 22.01 -4.01 13.38
N CYS A 302 20.81 -4.04 12.81
CA CYS A 302 20.54 -4.58 11.49
C CYS A 302 20.15 -3.52 10.45
N ILE A 303 19.84 -2.30 10.89
CA ILE A 303 19.79 -1.14 10.00
C ILE A 303 21.23 -0.73 9.71
N VAL A 304 21.56 -0.50 8.43
CA VAL A 304 22.91 -0.21 7.95
C VAL A 304 22.93 1.08 7.14
N LEU A 305 23.88 1.95 7.48
CA LEU A 305 24.22 3.16 6.77
C LEU A 305 25.65 3.03 6.22
N THR A 306 25.90 3.58 5.04
CA THR A 306 27.27 3.77 4.55
C THR A 306 27.80 5.08 5.12
N ARG A 307 28.66 5.01 6.13
CA ARG A 307 29.34 6.18 6.70
C ARG A 307 30.58 6.48 5.88
N VAL A 308 30.58 7.64 5.22
CA VAL A 308 31.74 8.20 4.54
C VAL A 308 32.30 9.31 5.41
N THR A 309 33.54 9.18 5.85
CA THR A 309 34.22 10.16 6.71
C THR A 309 35.41 10.76 6.00
N THR A 310 35.55 12.08 6.05
CA THR A 310 36.71 12.81 5.54
C THR A 310 37.16 13.89 6.52
N HIS A 311 38.38 14.40 6.34
CA HIS A 311 38.91 15.54 7.09
C HIS A 311 38.78 16.85 6.29
N ASP A 312 38.28 16.78 5.06
CA ASP A 312 38.30 17.89 4.10
C ASP A 312 36.89 18.12 3.54
N GLU A 313 36.34 19.29 3.82
CA GLU A 313 34.99 19.68 3.39
C GLU A 313 34.85 19.71 1.86
N SER A 314 35.90 20.12 1.14
CA SER A 314 35.86 20.15 -0.33
C SER A 314 35.75 18.72 -0.89
N ALA A 315 36.50 17.78 -0.31
CA ALA A 315 36.40 16.37 -0.70
C ALA A 315 35.02 15.78 -0.37
N ALA A 316 34.37 16.21 0.71
CA ALA A 316 33.02 15.80 1.05
C ALA A 316 32.00 16.21 -0.02
N PHE A 317 32.10 17.45 -0.53
CA PHE A 317 31.25 17.94 -1.62
C PHE A 317 31.51 17.21 -2.94
N ASP A 318 32.78 16.96 -3.29
CA ASP A 318 33.12 16.19 -4.50
C ASP A 318 32.53 14.77 -4.45
N ILE A 319 32.58 14.11 -3.28
CA ILE A 319 32.00 12.79 -3.07
C ILE A 319 30.46 12.86 -3.13
N PHE A 320 29.86 13.88 -2.52
CA PHE A 320 28.42 14.11 -2.57
C PHE A 320 27.92 14.24 -4.01
N ASP A 321 28.59 15.08 -4.82
CA ASP A 321 28.23 15.26 -6.22
C ASP A 321 28.42 13.97 -7.02
N ALA A 322 29.53 13.26 -6.81
CA ALA A 322 29.79 11.99 -7.49
C ALA A 322 28.73 10.92 -7.18
N LEU A 323 28.28 10.82 -5.92
CA LEU A 323 27.23 9.87 -5.50
C LEU A 323 25.85 10.26 -6.06
N ASN A 324 25.52 11.54 -6.09
CA ASN A 324 24.23 12.02 -6.61
C ASN A 324 24.15 12.02 -8.15
N THR A 325 25.29 11.97 -8.82
CA THR A 325 25.37 11.87 -10.30
C THR A 325 25.36 10.41 -10.78
N THR A 326 25.30 9.42 -9.87
CA THR A 326 25.19 8.01 -10.27
C THR A 326 23.88 7.73 -10.99
N GLY A 327 23.96 6.99 -12.10
CA GLY A 327 22.82 6.71 -12.98
C GLY A 327 21.72 5.87 -12.32
N GLU A 328 20.65 5.64 -13.06
CA GLU A 328 19.48 4.93 -12.57
C GLU A 328 19.80 3.49 -12.14
N PRO A 329 19.24 3.01 -11.02
CA PRO A 329 19.52 1.66 -10.53
C PRO A 329 18.94 0.59 -11.47
N LEU A 330 19.69 -0.49 -11.67
CA LEU A 330 19.24 -1.64 -12.46
C LEU A 330 17.93 -2.22 -11.90
N THR A 331 17.00 -2.61 -12.77
CA THR A 331 15.77 -3.27 -12.36
C THR A 331 16.03 -4.68 -11.81
N ALA A 332 15.07 -5.26 -11.11
CA ALA A 332 15.19 -6.64 -10.64
C ALA A 332 15.35 -7.63 -11.81
N LEU A 333 14.66 -7.40 -12.93
CA LEU A 333 14.76 -8.21 -14.15
C LEU A 333 16.14 -8.16 -14.79
N GLU A 334 16.76 -6.97 -14.85
CA GLU A 334 18.11 -6.79 -15.38
C GLU A 334 19.17 -7.55 -14.57
N THR A 335 18.94 -7.77 -13.27
CA THR A 335 19.82 -8.60 -12.43
C THR A 335 19.53 -10.11 -12.55
N LEU A 336 18.31 -10.49 -12.92
CA LEU A 336 17.91 -11.88 -13.12
C LEU A 336 18.42 -12.42 -14.46
N LYS A 337 18.33 -11.65 -15.55
CA LYS A 337 18.68 -12.08 -16.91
C LYS A 337 20.09 -12.68 -17.04
N PRO A 338 21.17 -12.06 -16.51
CA PRO A 338 22.51 -12.65 -16.54
C PRO A 338 22.59 -14.01 -15.83
N ARG A 339 21.82 -14.21 -14.76
CA ARG A 339 21.78 -15.49 -14.02
C ARG A 339 21.16 -16.60 -14.87
N VAL A 340 20.04 -16.31 -15.52
CA VAL A 340 19.36 -17.25 -16.43
C VAL A 340 20.25 -17.62 -17.61
N ILE A 341 20.89 -16.62 -18.24
CA ILE A 341 21.84 -16.85 -19.34
C ILE A 341 22.98 -17.76 -18.89
N ASN A 342 23.56 -17.50 -17.71
CA ASN A 342 24.65 -18.31 -17.17
C ASN A 342 24.22 -19.75 -16.83
N TYR A 343 22.97 -19.95 -16.40
CA TYR A 343 22.43 -21.28 -16.15
C TYR A 343 22.24 -22.06 -17.46
N GLU A 344 21.57 -21.50 -18.47
CA GLU A 344 21.33 -22.17 -19.76
C GLU A 344 22.63 -22.46 -20.53
N LYS A 345 23.62 -21.54 -20.47
CA LYS A 345 24.97 -21.77 -21.04
C LYS A 345 25.67 -23.00 -20.45
N LYS A 346 25.43 -23.33 -19.18
CA LYS A 346 25.99 -24.54 -18.55
C LYS A 346 25.28 -25.82 -18.99
N GLN A 347 24.06 -25.73 -19.52
CA GLN A 347 23.29 -26.86 -20.01
C GLN A 347 23.63 -27.15 -21.48
N HIS A 348 23.11 -26.33 -22.41
CA HIS A 348 23.26 -26.54 -23.85
C HIS A 348 23.42 -25.23 -24.66
N GLY A 349 23.58 -24.07 -24.00
CA GLY A 349 23.60 -22.75 -24.65
C GLY A 349 22.31 -21.96 -24.39
N TYR A 350 22.35 -20.65 -24.60
CA TYR A 350 21.19 -19.77 -24.37
C TYR A 350 20.36 -19.53 -25.63
N ALA A 351 21.01 -19.40 -26.79
CA ALA A 351 20.34 -19.17 -28.07
C ALA A 351 19.45 -20.36 -28.45
N GLY A 352 18.22 -20.09 -28.86
CA GLY A 352 17.20 -21.06 -29.22
C GLY A 352 16.49 -21.72 -28.02
N THR A 353 16.75 -21.27 -26.78
CA THR A 353 16.10 -21.84 -25.59
C THR A 353 14.72 -21.23 -25.32
N PRO A 354 13.81 -21.95 -24.63
CA PRO A 354 12.56 -21.36 -24.15
C PRO A 354 12.79 -20.11 -23.28
N SER A 355 13.87 -20.08 -22.49
CA SER A 355 14.22 -18.92 -21.67
C SER A 355 14.63 -17.69 -22.50
N GLU A 356 15.23 -17.85 -23.67
CA GLU A 356 15.49 -16.74 -24.59
C GLU A 356 14.18 -16.16 -25.13
N SER A 357 13.27 -17.03 -25.61
CA SER A 357 11.95 -16.61 -26.12
C SER A 357 11.12 -15.89 -25.05
N ALA A 358 11.12 -16.41 -23.82
CA ALA A 358 10.43 -15.80 -22.69
C ALA A 358 11.02 -14.43 -22.33
N PHE A 359 12.35 -14.26 -22.30
CA PHE A 359 12.97 -12.94 -22.10
C PHE A 359 12.71 -11.98 -23.25
N ALA A 360 12.69 -12.45 -24.51
CA ALA A 360 12.32 -11.60 -25.64
C ALA A 360 10.88 -11.07 -25.49
N THR A 361 9.98 -11.88 -24.94
CA THR A 361 8.60 -11.46 -24.62
C THR A 361 8.59 -10.42 -23.50
N ILE A 362 9.36 -10.61 -22.43
CA ILE A 362 9.49 -9.64 -21.33
C ILE A 362 10.05 -8.31 -21.86
N ASP A 363 11.16 -8.35 -22.59
CA ASP A 363 11.84 -7.17 -23.15
C ASP A 363 10.92 -6.43 -24.15
N GLY A 364 10.17 -7.15 -24.99
CA GLY A 364 9.22 -6.55 -25.93
C GLY A 364 8.05 -5.81 -25.26
N ASN A 365 7.59 -6.31 -24.11
CA ASN A 365 6.45 -5.72 -23.39
C ASN A 365 6.87 -4.65 -22.37
N LEU A 366 8.14 -4.61 -21.96
CA LEU A 366 8.69 -3.63 -21.03
C LEU A 366 9.67 -2.67 -21.70
N ASP A 367 10.82 -3.16 -22.14
CA ASP A 367 11.95 -2.32 -22.60
C ASP A 367 11.61 -1.54 -23.88
N GLN A 368 10.94 -2.19 -24.84
CA GLN A 368 10.62 -1.56 -26.12
C GLN A 368 9.44 -0.59 -26.03
N ARG A 369 8.63 -0.70 -24.96
CA ARG A 369 7.39 0.05 -24.81
C ARG A 369 7.51 1.28 -23.92
N PHE A 370 8.35 1.22 -22.89
CA PHE A 370 8.60 2.35 -21.99
C PHE A 370 9.90 3.06 -22.38
N SER A 371 9.78 4.17 -23.12
CA SER A 371 10.92 5.04 -23.43
C SER A 371 11.42 5.85 -22.22
N ASP A 372 10.55 6.02 -21.22
CA ASP A 372 10.83 6.69 -19.96
C ASP A 372 11.25 5.67 -18.91
N THR A 373 12.49 5.78 -18.42
CA THR A 373 13.04 4.83 -17.44
C THR A 373 12.27 4.82 -16.12
N ALA A 374 11.75 5.96 -15.66
CA ALA A 374 11.00 6.01 -14.40
C ALA A 374 9.70 5.20 -14.52
N LYS A 375 9.01 5.30 -15.66
CA LYS A 375 7.83 4.47 -15.95
C LYS A 375 8.20 2.99 -16.09
N LYS A 376 9.30 2.68 -16.78
CA LYS A 376 9.83 1.30 -16.88
C LYS A 376 10.09 0.70 -15.51
N GLN A 377 10.73 1.44 -14.60
CA GLN A 377 11.00 0.99 -13.24
C GLN A 377 9.73 0.78 -12.42
N ALA A 378 8.77 1.72 -12.52
CA ALA A 378 7.49 1.59 -11.83
C ALA A 378 6.71 0.34 -12.30
N GLU A 379 6.62 0.14 -13.62
CA GLU A 379 5.96 -1.02 -14.21
C GLU A 379 6.65 -2.33 -13.81
N THR A 380 7.99 -2.36 -13.87
CA THR A 380 8.75 -3.54 -13.46
C THR A 380 8.49 -3.88 -11.99
N LYS A 381 8.47 -2.88 -11.11
CA LYS A 381 8.18 -3.10 -9.69
C LYS A 381 6.81 -3.72 -9.49
N ASP A 382 5.78 -3.20 -10.16
CA ASP A 382 4.42 -3.73 -10.06
C ASP A 382 4.32 -5.16 -10.61
N LEU A 383 4.96 -5.43 -11.74
CA LEU A 383 5.04 -6.77 -12.32
C LEU A 383 5.66 -7.78 -11.35
N ILE A 384 6.77 -7.43 -10.68
CA ILE A 384 7.41 -8.35 -9.73
C ILE A 384 6.51 -8.62 -8.52
N VAL A 385 5.74 -7.63 -8.05
CA VAL A 385 4.73 -7.86 -6.99
C VAL A 385 3.64 -8.83 -7.47
N THR A 386 3.10 -8.62 -8.67
CA THR A 386 2.13 -9.54 -9.28
C THR A 386 2.71 -10.95 -9.44
N PHE A 387 3.95 -11.06 -9.89
CA PHE A 387 4.61 -12.35 -10.10
C PHE A 387 4.93 -13.07 -8.78
N ALA A 388 5.31 -12.34 -7.72
CA ALA A 388 5.53 -12.91 -6.40
C ALA A 388 4.25 -13.52 -5.80
N LEU A 389 3.12 -12.84 -5.97
CA LEU A 389 1.81 -13.36 -5.59
C LEU A 389 1.40 -14.56 -6.46
N TYR A 390 1.66 -14.50 -7.76
CA TYR A 390 1.40 -15.60 -8.69
C TYR A 390 2.17 -16.86 -8.29
N LEU A 391 3.44 -16.71 -7.94
CA LEU A 391 4.36 -17.83 -7.71
C LEU A 391 4.27 -18.37 -6.29
N GLU A 392 4.32 -17.50 -5.29
CA GLU A 392 4.46 -17.89 -3.87
C GLU A 392 3.28 -17.45 -3.00
N GLY A 393 2.32 -16.67 -3.54
CA GLY A 393 1.15 -16.20 -2.78
C GLY A 393 1.48 -15.12 -1.75
N ARG A 394 2.70 -14.56 -1.78
CA ARG A 394 3.14 -13.49 -0.88
C ARG A 394 3.20 -12.14 -1.59
N LYS A 395 2.79 -11.08 -0.88
CA LYS A 395 2.90 -9.70 -1.37
C LYS A 395 4.31 -9.21 -1.10
N LEU A 396 5.05 -8.90 -2.17
CA LEU A 396 6.41 -8.41 -2.06
C LEU A 396 6.42 -6.87 -1.97
N SER A 397 7.35 -6.31 -1.22
CA SER A 397 7.60 -4.85 -1.22
C SER A 397 8.06 -4.36 -2.61
N LYS A 398 7.77 -3.10 -2.92
CA LYS A 398 8.30 -2.40 -4.10
C LYS A 398 9.78 -2.00 -4.00
N ASP A 399 10.44 -2.37 -2.90
CA ASP A 399 11.87 -2.20 -2.73
C ASP A 399 12.68 -3.06 -3.73
N LEU A 400 13.67 -2.44 -4.38
CA LEU A 400 14.48 -3.11 -5.40
C LEU A 400 15.33 -4.24 -4.83
N ALA A 401 15.86 -4.11 -3.60
CA ALA A 401 16.68 -5.14 -3.00
C ALA A 401 15.83 -6.38 -2.67
N ALA A 402 14.65 -6.18 -2.09
CA ALA A 402 13.68 -7.25 -1.84
C ALA A 402 13.28 -7.96 -3.14
N GLN A 403 12.96 -7.22 -4.20
CA GLN A 403 12.60 -7.77 -5.51
C GLN A 403 13.72 -8.56 -6.18
N ARG A 404 14.95 -8.04 -6.18
CA ARG A 404 16.13 -8.74 -6.71
C ARG A 404 16.37 -10.04 -5.95
N ASN A 405 16.28 -9.99 -4.62
CA ASN A 405 16.48 -11.16 -3.77
C ASN A 405 15.44 -12.24 -4.00
N PHE A 406 14.16 -11.85 -4.09
CA PHE A 406 13.06 -12.75 -4.43
C PHE A 406 13.33 -13.47 -5.75
N LEU A 407 13.47 -12.74 -6.86
CA LEU A 407 13.68 -13.34 -8.18
C LEU A 407 14.89 -14.26 -8.20
N ARG A 408 15.97 -13.85 -7.55
CA ARG A 408 17.20 -14.63 -7.44
C ARG A 408 16.98 -15.95 -6.70
N GLN A 409 16.41 -15.91 -5.51
CA GLN A 409 16.21 -17.09 -4.68
C GLN A 409 15.19 -18.04 -5.29
N SER A 410 14.06 -17.53 -5.77
CA SER A 410 13.01 -18.35 -6.37
C SER A 410 13.49 -18.98 -7.68
N TYR A 411 14.23 -18.26 -8.51
CA TYR A 411 14.86 -18.85 -9.70
C TYR A 411 15.91 -19.90 -9.35
N ASP A 412 16.83 -19.61 -8.41
CA ASP A 412 17.86 -20.57 -8.00
C ASP A 412 17.23 -21.84 -7.41
N ASN A 413 16.10 -21.73 -6.71
CA ASN A 413 15.34 -22.87 -6.20
C ASN A 413 14.67 -23.69 -7.33
N ALA A 414 14.01 -23.02 -8.28
CA ALA A 414 13.46 -23.69 -9.46
C ALA A 414 14.55 -24.41 -10.28
N ALA A 415 15.70 -23.75 -10.45
CA ALA A 415 16.86 -24.25 -11.17
C ALA A 415 17.54 -25.46 -10.50
N LYS A 416 17.48 -25.56 -9.16
CA LYS A 416 17.93 -26.73 -8.40
C LYS A 416 16.99 -27.93 -8.57
N ASN A 417 15.69 -27.69 -8.76
CA ASN A 417 14.71 -28.76 -8.93
C ASN A 417 14.88 -29.46 -10.29
N SER A 418 14.85 -28.71 -11.39
CA SER A 418 15.09 -29.25 -12.73
C SER A 418 15.30 -28.13 -13.78
N PRO A 419 15.91 -28.44 -14.95
CA PRO A 419 15.94 -27.51 -16.08
C PRO A 419 14.54 -27.11 -16.58
N SER A 420 13.55 -28.01 -16.49
CA SER A 420 12.17 -27.70 -16.87
C SER A 420 11.54 -26.69 -15.92
N SER A 421 11.75 -26.82 -14.60
CA SER A 421 11.27 -25.87 -13.59
C SER A 421 11.93 -24.50 -13.76
N ALA A 422 13.24 -24.45 -14.04
CA ALA A 422 13.93 -23.19 -14.35
C ALA A 422 13.32 -22.45 -15.55
N ARG A 423 13.01 -23.19 -16.63
CA ARG A 423 12.39 -22.63 -17.83
C ARG A 423 10.96 -22.19 -17.58
N GLN A 424 10.19 -22.97 -16.83
CA GLN A 424 8.82 -22.66 -16.46
C GLN A 424 8.72 -21.40 -15.60
N PHE A 425 9.68 -21.16 -14.70
CA PHE A 425 9.76 -19.91 -13.93
C PHE A 425 9.85 -18.69 -14.85
N VAL A 426 10.75 -18.72 -15.83
CA VAL A 426 10.95 -17.61 -16.77
C VAL A 426 9.73 -17.45 -17.69
N GLN A 427 9.14 -18.57 -18.12
CA GLN A 427 7.92 -18.56 -18.92
C GLN A 427 6.74 -17.94 -18.15
N ALA A 428 6.52 -18.33 -16.90
CA ALA A 428 5.45 -17.78 -16.07
C ALA A 428 5.62 -16.28 -15.81
N LEU A 429 6.86 -15.80 -15.69
CA LEU A 429 7.16 -14.37 -15.61
C LEU A 429 6.83 -13.64 -16.91
N ALA A 430 7.13 -14.25 -18.07
CA ALA A 430 6.74 -13.73 -19.37
C ALA A 430 5.21 -13.70 -19.54
N ASP A 431 4.52 -14.74 -19.11
CA ASP A 431 3.06 -14.82 -19.16
C ASP A 431 2.41 -13.76 -18.26
N ALA A 432 2.91 -13.56 -17.03
CA ALA A 432 2.45 -12.50 -16.15
C ALA A 432 2.68 -11.10 -16.76
N THR A 433 3.80 -10.91 -17.46
CA THR A 433 4.12 -9.66 -18.18
C THR A 433 3.11 -9.41 -19.29
N GLN A 434 2.85 -10.43 -20.11
CA GLN A 434 1.91 -10.34 -21.22
C GLN A 434 0.46 -10.15 -20.73
N PHE A 435 0.05 -10.88 -19.69
CA PHE A 435 -1.26 -10.74 -19.08
C PHE A 435 -1.48 -9.32 -18.58
N ARG A 436 -0.50 -8.74 -17.88
CA ARG A 436 -0.59 -7.36 -17.41
C ARG A 436 -0.67 -6.37 -18.58
N ARG A 437 0.14 -6.54 -19.64
CA ARG A 437 0.05 -5.71 -20.85
C ARG A 437 -1.37 -5.66 -21.42
N TYR A 438 -2.01 -6.81 -21.59
CA TYR A 438 -3.28 -6.91 -22.34
C TYR A 438 -4.53 -6.74 -21.49
N TYR A 439 -4.53 -7.14 -20.21
CA TYR A 439 -5.74 -7.15 -19.37
C TYR A 439 -5.76 -6.04 -18.30
N TRP A 440 -4.65 -5.34 -18.08
CA TRP A 440 -4.59 -4.27 -17.07
C TRP A 440 -4.50 -2.86 -17.66
N GLU A 441 -3.94 -2.73 -18.86
CA GLU A 441 -3.69 -1.43 -19.48
C GLU A 441 -4.69 -1.15 -20.59
N SER A 442 -5.21 0.08 -20.64
CA SER A 442 -6.25 0.48 -21.59
C SER A 442 -5.91 0.14 -23.05
N GLY A 443 -4.73 0.54 -23.53
CA GLY A 443 -4.29 0.25 -24.89
C GLY A 443 -3.98 -1.23 -25.16
N GLY A 444 -3.92 -2.08 -24.14
CA GLY A 444 -3.84 -3.53 -24.32
C GLY A 444 -5.21 -4.19 -24.37
N VAL A 445 -6.17 -3.69 -23.60
CA VAL A 445 -7.55 -4.21 -23.56
C VAL A 445 -8.20 -4.14 -24.94
N GLU A 446 -7.94 -3.08 -25.71
CA GLU A 446 -8.42 -2.94 -27.09
C GLU A 446 -7.92 -4.06 -28.03
N GLU A 447 -6.82 -4.72 -27.70
CA GLU A 447 -6.20 -5.79 -28.50
C GLU A 447 -6.68 -7.20 -28.10
N LEU A 448 -7.62 -7.33 -27.14
CA LEU A 448 -8.06 -8.63 -26.61
C LEU A 448 -8.80 -9.51 -27.62
N GLY A 449 -9.25 -8.96 -28.75
CA GLY A 449 -9.76 -9.76 -29.89
C GLY A 449 -8.74 -10.74 -30.47
N ARG A 450 -7.46 -10.65 -30.09
CA ARG A 450 -6.41 -11.63 -30.42
C ARG A 450 -6.51 -12.93 -29.63
N PHE A 451 -7.13 -12.90 -28.45
CA PHE A 451 -7.20 -14.04 -27.53
C PHE A 451 -8.63 -14.57 -27.35
N HIS A 452 -9.63 -13.73 -27.62
CA HIS A 452 -11.02 -14.02 -27.31
C HIS A 452 -11.90 -14.12 -28.56
N ARG A 453 -12.97 -14.92 -28.45
CA ARG A 453 -13.96 -15.05 -29.53
C ARG A 453 -14.78 -13.78 -29.67
N SER A 454 -15.37 -13.57 -30.85
CA SER A 454 -16.17 -12.36 -31.13
C SER A 454 -17.39 -12.21 -30.20
N GLU A 455 -17.93 -13.31 -29.67
CA GLU A 455 -19.10 -13.27 -28.78
C GLU A 455 -18.76 -12.85 -27.34
N THR A 456 -17.51 -13.00 -26.91
CA THR A 456 -17.08 -12.81 -25.51
C THR A 456 -16.12 -11.64 -25.33
N VAL A 457 -15.43 -11.21 -26.40
CA VAL A 457 -14.40 -10.17 -26.32
C VAL A 457 -14.90 -8.88 -25.68
N ASP A 458 -16.12 -8.43 -26.01
CA ASP A 458 -16.69 -7.18 -25.48
C ASP A 458 -16.91 -7.25 -23.96
N GLU A 459 -17.40 -8.39 -23.46
CA GLU A 459 -17.55 -8.63 -22.03
C GLU A 459 -16.19 -8.71 -21.32
N VAL A 460 -15.24 -9.43 -21.91
CA VAL A 460 -13.88 -9.54 -21.34
C VAL A 460 -13.23 -8.16 -21.26
N GLN A 461 -13.37 -7.34 -22.30
CA GLN A 461 -12.85 -5.97 -22.33
C GLN A 461 -13.50 -5.09 -21.25
N LEU A 462 -14.83 -5.18 -21.10
CA LEU A 462 -15.57 -4.50 -20.04
C LEU A 462 -15.05 -4.90 -18.65
N LEU A 463 -15.02 -6.19 -18.34
CA LEU A 463 -14.66 -6.69 -17.01
C LEU A 463 -13.19 -6.42 -16.67
N SER A 464 -12.30 -6.55 -17.66
CA SER A 464 -10.87 -6.24 -17.49
C SER A 464 -10.66 -4.75 -17.19
N SER A 465 -11.34 -3.87 -17.94
CA SER A 465 -11.31 -2.42 -17.71
C SER A 465 -11.90 -2.06 -16.35
N PHE A 466 -13.01 -2.68 -15.96
CA PHE A 466 -13.61 -2.47 -14.65
C PHE A 466 -12.63 -2.84 -13.53
N ILE A 467 -11.96 -4.00 -13.61
CA ILE A 467 -10.98 -4.42 -12.60
C ILE A 467 -9.78 -3.46 -12.54
N ALA A 468 -9.30 -2.99 -13.69
CA ALA A 468 -8.21 -2.01 -13.79
C ALA A 468 -8.59 -0.64 -13.21
N ASP A 469 -9.76 -0.11 -13.56
CA ASP A 469 -10.28 1.17 -13.06
C ASP A 469 -10.56 1.11 -11.55
N MET A 470 -10.96 -0.06 -11.04
CA MET A 470 -11.11 -0.32 -9.61
C MET A 470 -9.78 -0.41 -8.86
N LYS A 471 -8.64 -0.39 -9.57
CA LYS A 471 -7.26 -0.49 -9.06
C LYS A 471 -6.98 -1.77 -8.27
N THR A 472 -7.65 -2.87 -8.62
CA THR A 472 -7.49 -4.17 -7.96
C THR A 472 -6.39 -5.02 -8.60
N SER A 473 -5.11 -4.66 -8.42
CA SER A 473 -3.99 -5.40 -9.01
C SER A 473 -3.82 -6.82 -8.45
N LEU A 474 -4.37 -7.10 -7.26
CA LEU A 474 -4.41 -8.44 -6.66
C LEU A 474 -5.35 -9.41 -7.39
N ALA A 475 -6.19 -8.96 -8.31
CA ALA A 475 -6.92 -9.87 -9.20
C ALA A 475 -5.98 -10.51 -10.24
N LEU A 476 -4.92 -9.81 -10.66
CA LEU A 476 -4.05 -10.22 -11.76
C LEU A 476 -3.34 -11.55 -11.54
N PRO A 477 -2.75 -11.85 -10.36
CA PRO A 477 -2.10 -13.14 -10.12
C PRO A 477 -3.07 -14.31 -10.28
N ILE A 478 -4.31 -14.15 -9.82
CA ILE A 478 -5.35 -15.20 -9.94
C ILE A 478 -5.71 -15.37 -11.41
N LEU A 479 -6.10 -14.29 -12.09
CA LEU A 479 -6.51 -14.33 -13.49
C LEU A 479 -5.39 -14.87 -14.39
N SER A 480 -4.14 -14.47 -14.13
CA SER A 480 -2.96 -14.95 -14.85
C SER A 480 -2.70 -16.45 -14.67
N ARG A 481 -3.16 -17.10 -13.58
CA ARG A 481 -3.07 -18.56 -13.41
C ARG A 481 -4.06 -19.30 -14.32
N TYR A 482 -5.22 -18.71 -14.57
CA TYR A 482 -6.21 -19.22 -15.52
C TYR A 482 -5.94 -18.79 -16.96
N TRP A 483 -5.01 -17.85 -17.14
CA TRP A 483 -4.52 -17.42 -18.45
C TRP A 483 -3.47 -18.43 -18.94
N THR A 484 -3.94 -19.43 -19.70
CA THR A 484 -3.12 -20.55 -20.17
C THR A 484 -2.80 -20.41 -21.66
N ASP A 485 -1.87 -21.22 -22.15
CA ASP A 485 -1.65 -21.34 -23.60
C ASP A 485 -2.91 -21.85 -24.34
N ASP A 486 -3.75 -22.65 -23.70
CA ASP A 486 -5.04 -23.06 -24.28
C ASP A 486 -5.97 -21.88 -24.52
N LEU A 487 -5.95 -20.83 -23.68
CA LEU A 487 -6.69 -19.60 -23.94
C LEU A 487 -6.19 -18.88 -25.21
N LYS A 488 -4.89 -18.95 -25.47
CA LYS A 488 -4.28 -18.34 -26.67
C LYS A 488 -4.66 -19.08 -27.96
N HIS A 489 -5.11 -20.34 -27.88
CA HIS A 489 -5.26 -21.21 -29.04
C HIS A 489 -6.63 -21.90 -29.21
N SER A 490 -7.37 -22.25 -28.13
CA SER A 490 -8.57 -23.10 -28.26
C SER A 490 -9.58 -23.17 -27.07
N GLY A 491 -9.42 -22.48 -25.93
CA GLY A 491 -10.38 -22.58 -24.81
C GLY A 491 -10.41 -21.39 -23.84
N GLU A 492 -11.50 -20.59 -23.88
CA GLU A 492 -11.66 -19.40 -23.03
C GLU A 492 -12.69 -19.50 -21.90
N ASP A 493 -13.55 -20.53 -21.92
CA ASP A 493 -14.72 -20.60 -21.04
C ASP A 493 -14.35 -20.57 -19.56
N ARG A 494 -13.29 -21.31 -19.18
CA ARG A 494 -12.77 -21.33 -17.81
C ARG A 494 -12.28 -19.96 -17.36
N PHE A 495 -11.58 -19.24 -18.24
CA PHE A 495 -11.05 -17.91 -17.94
C PHE A 495 -12.17 -16.89 -17.80
N VAL A 496 -13.12 -16.86 -18.74
CA VAL A 496 -14.27 -15.95 -18.71
C VAL A 496 -15.11 -16.18 -17.46
N GLU A 497 -15.34 -17.44 -17.09
CA GLU A 497 -16.06 -17.79 -15.87
C GLU A 497 -15.37 -17.26 -14.60
N VAL A 498 -14.03 -17.38 -14.53
CA VAL A 498 -13.24 -16.85 -13.41
C VAL A 498 -13.22 -15.32 -13.42
N LEU A 499 -13.10 -14.67 -14.59
CA LEU A 499 -13.13 -13.21 -14.72
C LEU A 499 -14.45 -12.63 -14.20
N ARG A 500 -15.58 -13.25 -14.58
CA ARG A 500 -16.91 -12.93 -14.04
C ARG A 500 -16.98 -13.11 -12.52
N ALA A 501 -16.46 -14.23 -12.00
CA ALA A 501 -16.44 -14.51 -10.57
C ALA A 501 -15.62 -13.46 -9.78
N VAL A 502 -14.46 -13.04 -10.29
CA VAL A 502 -13.63 -11.99 -9.67
C VAL A 502 -14.36 -10.65 -9.68
N ALA A 503 -14.96 -10.26 -10.80
CA ALA A 503 -15.73 -9.02 -10.91
C ALA A 503 -16.94 -9.01 -9.96
N ALA A 504 -17.70 -10.11 -9.90
CA ALA A 504 -18.82 -10.26 -8.96
C ALA A 504 -18.36 -10.20 -7.51
N PHE A 505 -17.28 -10.90 -7.13
CA PHE A 505 -16.72 -10.83 -5.79
C PHE A 505 -16.39 -9.38 -5.41
N LEU A 506 -15.72 -8.63 -6.29
CA LEU A 506 -15.38 -7.23 -6.06
C LEU A 506 -16.60 -6.34 -5.85
N VAL A 507 -17.61 -6.47 -6.71
CA VAL A 507 -18.86 -5.69 -6.60
C VAL A 507 -19.58 -6.01 -5.30
N LEU A 508 -19.80 -7.29 -5.00
CA LEU A 508 -20.53 -7.73 -3.82
C LEU A 508 -19.79 -7.35 -2.53
N ARG A 509 -18.47 -7.51 -2.50
CA ARG A 509 -17.64 -7.17 -1.35
C ARG A 509 -17.61 -5.68 -1.07
N ARG A 510 -17.35 -4.86 -2.11
CA ARG A 510 -17.17 -3.40 -1.95
C ARG A 510 -18.48 -2.67 -1.75
N ALA A 511 -19.56 -3.07 -2.43
CA ALA A 511 -20.84 -2.40 -2.27
C ALA A 511 -21.40 -2.58 -0.84
N ALA A 512 -21.21 -3.74 -0.24
CA ALA A 512 -21.70 -4.01 1.12
C ALA A 512 -20.88 -3.34 2.23
N THR A 513 -19.54 -3.28 2.11
CA THR A 513 -18.69 -2.73 3.18
C THR A 513 -18.27 -1.29 2.99
N GLY A 514 -18.33 -0.79 1.76
CA GLY A 514 -18.08 0.61 1.43
C GLY A 514 -16.62 1.05 1.48
N GLY A 515 -15.68 0.13 1.34
CA GLY A 515 -14.27 0.45 1.43
C GLY A 515 -13.41 -0.67 0.89
N THR A 516 -12.11 -0.38 0.79
CA THR A 516 -11.09 -1.35 0.37
C THR A 516 -10.49 -2.12 1.55
N ALA A 517 -10.83 -1.75 2.80
CA ALA A 517 -10.28 -2.34 4.01
C ALA A 517 -10.44 -3.87 4.02
N GLY A 518 -9.30 -4.56 4.15
CA GLY A 518 -9.18 -6.02 4.17
C GLY A 518 -9.48 -6.74 2.85
N ILE A 519 -9.78 -6.06 1.73
CA ILE A 519 -9.96 -6.74 0.42
C ILE A 519 -8.64 -7.33 -0.06
N ASP A 520 -7.54 -6.62 0.17
CA ASP A 520 -6.20 -7.13 -0.11
C ASP A 520 -5.92 -8.41 0.68
N SER A 521 -6.38 -8.46 1.95
CA SER A 521 -6.29 -9.65 2.79
C SER A 521 -7.14 -10.80 2.23
N ASP A 522 -8.37 -10.52 1.78
CA ASP A 522 -9.26 -11.52 1.18
C ASP A 522 -8.61 -12.21 -0.03
N PHE A 523 -8.01 -11.44 -0.96
CA PHE A 523 -7.29 -12.00 -2.11
C PHE A 523 -6.03 -12.78 -1.70
N ARG A 524 -5.25 -12.26 -0.74
CA ARG A 524 -4.05 -12.97 -0.24
C ARG A 524 -4.41 -14.30 0.41
N ALA A 525 -5.51 -14.36 1.15
CA ALA A 525 -5.96 -15.55 1.89
C ALA A 525 -6.29 -16.75 0.99
N ILE A 526 -6.61 -16.53 -0.30
CA ILE A 526 -6.85 -17.59 -1.29
C ILE A 526 -5.65 -17.86 -2.19
N MET A 527 -4.66 -16.97 -2.22
CA MET A 527 -3.42 -17.17 -2.98
C MET A 527 -2.39 -18.01 -2.22
N ALA A 528 -2.19 -17.74 -0.94
CA ALA A 528 -1.19 -18.43 -0.13
C ALA A 528 -1.63 -19.87 0.21
N PRO A 529 -0.71 -20.86 0.17
CA PRO A 529 -1.03 -22.22 0.58
C PRO A 529 -1.36 -22.25 2.09
N LYS A 530 -2.54 -22.73 2.48
CA LYS A 530 -2.84 -22.98 3.90
C LYS A 530 -2.07 -24.20 4.40
N PHE A 531 -1.15 -23.99 5.34
CA PHE A 531 -0.49 -25.08 6.08
C PHE A 531 -1.40 -25.57 7.21
N GLY A 532 -2.23 -26.58 6.93
CA GLY A 532 -3.06 -27.26 7.92
C GLY A 532 -2.51 -28.64 8.28
N ARG A 533 -2.46 -28.99 9.57
CA ARG A 533 -2.10 -30.34 10.03
C ARG A 533 -3.01 -31.39 9.36
N GLY A 534 -2.44 -32.23 8.48
CA GLY A 534 -3.05 -33.48 8.02
C GLY A 534 -3.66 -33.50 6.61
N SER A 535 -3.60 -32.42 5.83
CA SER A 535 -3.96 -32.46 4.40
C SER A 535 -2.70 -32.40 3.53
N SER A 536 -2.52 -33.39 2.64
CA SER A 536 -1.42 -33.40 1.67
C SER A 536 -1.62 -32.43 0.49
N ARG A 537 -2.80 -31.79 0.38
CA ARG A 537 -3.08 -30.77 -0.63
C ARG A 537 -2.65 -29.40 -0.14
N LYS A 538 -1.69 -28.78 -0.85
CA LYS A 538 -1.36 -27.35 -0.72
C LYS A 538 -2.57 -26.53 -1.19
N PHE A 539 -3.41 -26.07 -0.27
CA PHE A 539 -4.61 -25.30 -0.61
C PHE A 539 -4.25 -23.83 -0.85
N GLY A 540 -4.11 -23.40 -2.12
CA GLY A 540 -3.84 -22.00 -2.50
C GLY A 540 -3.69 -21.84 -4.02
N LEU A 541 -4.02 -20.66 -4.56
CA LEU A 541 -4.00 -20.40 -6.02
C LEU A 541 -2.61 -20.14 -6.60
N CYS A 542 -1.59 -19.87 -5.77
CA CYS A 542 -0.23 -19.65 -6.24
C CYS A 542 0.34 -20.90 -6.94
N ALA A 543 1.24 -20.70 -7.90
CA ALA A 543 1.83 -21.78 -8.69
C ALA A 543 2.77 -22.70 -7.88
N GLY A 544 3.42 -22.16 -6.85
CA GLY A 544 4.60 -22.76 -6.25
C GLY A 544 5.83 -22.55 -7.12
N VAL A 545 7.01 -22.47 -6.51
CA VAL A 545 8.29 -22.27 -7.22
C VAL A 545 8.60 -23.40 -8.21
N ASP A 546 8.11 -24.60 -7.90
CA ASP A 546 8.18 -25.80 -8.74
C ASP A 546 6.99 -25.93 -9.71
N HIS A 547 6.04 -24.98 -9.67
CA HIS A 547 4.81 -24.97 -10.46
C HIS A 547 3.90 -26.21 -10.27
N THR A 548 4.01 -26.89 -9.12
CA THR A 548 3.27 -28.13 -8.83
C THR A 548 1.93 -27.92 -8.15
N ASN A 549 1.62 -26.69 -7.72
CA ASN A 549 0.36 -26.45 -7.02
C ASN A 549 -0.82 -26.53 -8.00
N ASP A 550 -1.81 -27.33 -7.62
CA ASP A 550 -3.05 -27.51 -8.38
C ASP A 550 -3.79 -26.17 -8.53
N LEU A 551 -4.28 -25.90 -9.75
CA LEU A 551 -5.15 -24.76 -10.01
C LEU A 551 -6.60 -25.13 -9.71
N LEU A 552 -7.24 -24.43 -8.77
CA LEU A 552 -8.65 -24.63 -8.42
C LEU A 552 -9.55 -24.59 -9.66
N SER A 553 -10.56 -25.43 -9.70
CA SER A 553 -11.66 -25.30 -10.68
C SER A 553 -12.40 -23.97 -10.47
N PRO A 554 -13.08 -23.44 -11.50
CA PRO A 554 -13.90 -22.22 -11.35
C PRO A 554 -14.93 -22.34 -10.22
N ASP A 555 -15.55 -23.51 -10.04
CA ASP A 555 -16.54 -23.73 -8.98
C ASP A 555 -15.89 -23.71 -7.59
N GLU A 556 -14.73 -24.34 -7.39
CA GLU A 556 -13.97 -24.25 -6.12
C GLU A 556 -13.56 -22.81 -5.79
N LEU A 557 -13.16 -22.02 -6.80
CA LEU A 557 -12.82 -20.61 -6.61
C LEU A 557 -14.05 -19.79 -6.19
N LYS A 558 -15.21 -20.03 -6.82
CA LYS A 558 -16.47 -19.37 -6.46
C LYS A 558 -16.87 -19.70 -5.03
N GLU A 559 -16.74 -20.95 -4.59
CA GLU A 559 -16.98 -21.33 -3.19
C GLU A 559 -16.03 -20.61 -2.24
N ALA A 560 -14.74 -20.47 -2.59
CA ALA A 560 -13.78 -19.71 -1.79
C ALA A 560 -14.18 -18.23 -1.67
N PHE A 561 -14.60 -17.59 -2.76
CA PHE A 561 -15.11 -16.21 -2.72
C PHE A 561 -16.39 -16.07 -1.90
N LYS A 562 -17.33 -17.02 -2.01
CA LYS A 562 -18.54 -17.03 -1.17
C LYS A 562 -18.22 -17.19 0.31
N ALA A 563 -17.24 -18.03 0.65
CA ALA A 563 -16.79 -18.19 2.04
C ALA A 563 -16.18 -16.89 2.59
N LEU A 564 -15.35 -16.18 1.80
CA LEU A 564 -14.79 -14.88 2.17
C LEU A 564 -15.87 -13.81 2.36
N LEU A 565 -16.83 -13.72 1.42
CA LEU A 565 -17.98 -12.81 1.53
C LEU A 565 -18.79 -13.10 2.80
N THR A 566 -19.09 -14.37 3.05
CA THR A 566 -19.87 -14.78 4.24
C THR A 566 -19.13 -14.47 5.52
N HIS A 567 -17.82 -14.71 5.58
CA HIS A 567 -16.98 -14.37 6.73
C HIS A 567 -17.02 -12.87 7.01
N LYS A 568 -16.85 -12.02 5.98
CA LYS A 568 -16.84 -10.57 6.17
C LYS A 568 -18.23 -9.99 6.48
N LEU A 569 -19.25 -10.45 5.78
CA LEU A 569 -20.61 -9.89 5.85
C LEU A 569 -21.47 -10.53 6.93
N LYS A 570 -21.02 -11.62 7.57
CA LYS A 570 -21.74 -12.47 8.55
C LYS A 570 -22.98 -13.18 7.99
N THR A 571 -23.75 -12.53 7.12
CA THR A 571 -24.94 -13.09 6.48
C THR A 571 -25.04 -12.60 5.04
N LEU A 572 -24.98 -13.55 4.10
CA LEU A 572 -25.02 -13.28 2.66
C LEU A 572 -26.37 -13.73 2.09
N THR A 573 -27.38 -12.87 2.14
CA THR A 573 -28.66 -13.04 1.44
C THR A 573 -28.91 -11.85 0.52
N LYS A 574 -29.78 -12.01 -0.49
CA LYS A 574 -30.18 -10.91 -1.38
C LYS A 574 -30.65 -9.70 -0.58
N GLU A 575 -31.55 -9.92 0.37
CA GLU A 575 -32.13 -8.84 1.19
C GLU A 575 -31.08 -8.17 2.09
N SER A 576 -30.22 -8.93 2.76
CA SER A 576 -29.17 -8.34 3.61
C SER A 576 -28.19 -7.51 2.79
N TRP A 577 -27.76 -8.03 1.64
CA TRP A 577 -26.81 -7.34 0.77
C TRP A 577 -27.41 -6.08 0.13
N VAL A 578 -28.64 -6.16 -0.39
CA VAL A 578 -29.33 -5.00 -0.98
C VAL A 578 -29.51 -3.90 0.06
N GLY A 579 -29.88 -4.24 1.29
CA GLY A 579 -29.96 -3.29 2.40
C GLY A 579 -28.64 -2.60 2.69
N MET A 580 -27.54 -3.37 2.77
CA MET A 580 -26.19 -2.82 3.00
C MET A 580 -25.74 -1.92 1.83
N ALA A 581 -25.84 -2.40 0.60
CA ALA A 581 -25.38 -1.69 -0.59
C ALA A 581 -26.17 -0.39 -0.86
N ALA A 582 -27.49 -0.40 -0.63
CA ALA A 582 -28.34 0.77 -0.82
C ALA A 582 -28.10 1.85 0.23
N ALA A 583 -27.73 1.49 1.46
CA ALA A 583 -27.48 2.42 2.56
C ALA A 583 -26.06 3.03 2.54
N ASN A 584 -25.14 2.44 1.79
CA ASN A 584 -23.73 2.82 1.79
C ASN A 584 -23.47 4.08 0.94
N PRO A 585 -22.66 5.06 1.39
CA PRO A 585 -22.32 6.24 0.59
C PRO A 585 -21.30 5.93 -0.53
N LEU A 586 -21.66 5.03 -1.46
CA LEU A 586 -20.77 4.46 -2.47
C LEU A 586 -20.09 5.52 -3.34
N TYR A 587 -20.72 6.68 -3.56
CA TYR A 587 -20.09 7.78 -4.31
C TYR A 587 -18.75 8.21 -3.70
N GLN A 588 -18.68 8.31 -2.38
CA GLN A 588 -17.49 8.76 -1.66
C GLN A 588 -16.38 7.71 -1.68
N GLN A 589 -16.73 6.46 -1.98
CA GLN A 589 -15.87 5.29 -1.80
C GLN A 589 -15.33 4.77 -3.13
N SER A 590 -16.17 4.68 -4.17
CA SER A 590 -15.74 4.39 -5.55
C SER A 590 -16.80 4.78 -6.56
N ARG A 591 -16.43 5.73 -7.42
CA ARG A 591 -17.29 6.18 -8.52
C ARG A 591 -17.39 5.12 -9.61
N GLU A 592 -16.33 4.36 -9.82
CA GLU A 592 -16.24 3.25 -10.76
C GLU A 592 -17.21 2.12 -10.37
N LEU A 593 -17.27 1.77 -9.08
CA LEU A 593 -18.25 0.83 -8.57
C LEU A 593 -19.69 1.31 -8.81
N VAL A 594 -19.98 2.58 -8.50
CA VAL A 594 -21.31 3.17 -8.75
C VAL A 594 -21.66 3.11 -10.23
N ARG A 595 -20.73 3.48 -11.13
CA ARG A 595 -20.92 3.39 -12.58
C ARG A 595 -21.28 1.97 -12.99
N PHE A 596 -20.52 0.98 -12.54
CA PHE A 596 -20.76 -0.41 -12.89
C PHE A 596 -22.13 -0.87 -12.42
N MET A 597 -22.50 -0.57 -11.17
CA MET A 597 -23.80 -0.96 -10.60
C MET A 597 -24.99 -0.30 -11.30
N ILE A 598 -24.88 0.96 -11.71
CA ILE A 598 -25.96 1.64 -12.45
C ILE A 598 -26.09 1.04 -13.85
N LEU A 599 -24.97 0.76 -14.54
CA LEU A 599 -24.99 0.16 -15.88
C LEU A 599 -25.55 -1.27 -15.85
N THR A 600 -25.18 -2.09 -14.85
CA THR A 600 -25.71 -3.44 -14.70
C THR A 600 -27.19 -3.45 -14.35
N ALA A 601 -27.63 -2.57 -13.45
CA ALA A 601 -29.05 -2.47 -13.09
C ALA A 601 -29.93 -2.04 -14.27
N ALA A 602 -29.41 -1.20 -15.16
CA ALA A 602 -30.13 -0.73 -16.34
C ALA A 602 -29.97 -1.66 -17.56
N HIS A 603 -29.03 -2.61 -17.54
CA HIS A 603 -28.79 -3.52 -18.65
C HIS A 603 -29.97 -4.47 -18.81
N GLN A 604 -30.50 -4.53 -20.04
CA GLN A 604 -31.70 -5.29 -20.40
C GLN A 604 -32.96 -4.91 -19.59
N ALA A 605 -32.98 -3.71 -19.00
CA ALA A 605 -34.12 -3.19 -18.24
C ALA A 605 -34.85 -2.07 -19.00
N ILE A 606 -36.11 -1.84 -18.62
CA ILE A 606 -36.93 -0.71 -19.08
C ILE A 606 -37.46 0.09 -17.88
N PRO A 607 -37.82 1.38 -18.05
CA PRO A 607 -38.43 2.16 -16.99
C PRO A 607 -39.72 1.52 -16.49
N SER A 608 -39.97 1.58 -15.18
CA SER A 608 -41.24 1.13 -14.62
C SER A 608 -42.38 2.08 -15.01
N GLU A 609 -43.51 1.50 -15.42
CA GLU A 609 -44.73 2.24 -15.76
C GLU A 609 -45.55 2.59 -14.52
N THR A 610 -45.42 1.80 -13.44
CA THR A 610 -46.23 1.95 -12.22
C THR A 610 -45.50 2.71 -11.12
N THR A 611 -44.17 2.63 -11.09
CA THR A 611 -43.35 3.26 -10.04
C THR A 611 -42.32 4.17 -10.70
N PRO A 612 -42.50 5.50 -10.66
CA PRO A 612 -41.53 6.43 -11.25
C PRO A 612 -40.13 6.31 -10.63
N GLY A 613 -39.09 6.54 -11.43
CA GLY A 613 -37.70 6.62 -10.96
C GLY A 613 -36.92 5.30 -10.94
N ILE A 614 -37.60 4.15 -11.16
CA ILE A 614 -36.98 2.83 -11.05
C ILE A 614 -36.98 2.04 -12.38
N TRP A 615 -36.12 1.03 -12.46
CA TRP A 615 -36.03 0.08 -13.56
C TRP A 615 -36.86 -1.19 -13.27
N LYS A 616 -37.33 -1.86 -14.31
CA LYS A 616 -37.92 -3.21 -14.26
C LYS A 616 -37.31 -4.13 -15.30
N THR A 617 -37.17 -5.40 -14.93
CA THR A 617 -36.73 -6.52 -15.78
C THR A 617 -37.86 -7.54 -16.01
N ASP A 618 -38.84 -7.60 -15.10
CA ASP A 618 -39.99 -8.50 -15.21
C ASP A 618 -40.83 -8.25 -16.46
N GLY A 619 -41.08 -9.33 -17.21
CA GLY A 619 -41.88 -9.29 -18.44
C GLY A 619 -41.20 -8.57 -19.61
N VAL A 620 -39.93 -8.19 -19.48
CA VAL A 620 -39.15 -7.56 -20.56
C VAL A 620 -38.68 -8.64 -21.54
N LYS A 621 -39.10 -8.53 -22.80
CA LYS A 621 -38.61 -9.40 -23.87
C LYS A 621 -37.25 -8.91 -24.35
N ALA A 622 -36.28 -9.82 -24.44
CA ALA A 622 -35.04 -9.56 -25.17
C ALA A 622 -35.36 -9.11 -26.60
N SER A 623 -35.04 -7.87 -26.92
CA SER A 623 -35.33 -7.26 -28.21
C SER A 623 -34.30 -6.18 -28.54
N VAL A 624 -34.28 -5.70 -29.78
CA VAL A 624 -33.44 -4.56 -30.20
C VAL A 624 -33.72 -3.28 -29.38
N HIS A 625 -34.80 -3.25 -28.60
CA HIS A 625 -35.23 -2.09 -27.80
C HIS A 625 -34.86 -2.20 -26.31
N THR A 626 -34.26 -3.30 -25.86
CA THR A 626 -33.72 -3.39 -24.49
C THR A 626 -32.33 -2.74 -24.44
N ASN A 627 -32.07 -1.93 -23.41
CA ASN A 627 -30.81 -1.23 -23.29
C ASN A 627 -29.62 -2.19 -23.16
N ASN A 628 -28.60 -2.02 -24.00
CA ASN A 628 -27.32 -2.72 -23.85
C ASN A 628 -26.29 -1.77 -23.24
N PHE A 629 -26.14 -1.81 -21.90
CA PHE A 629 -25.17 -0.97 -21.17
C PHE A 629 -23.93 -1.71 -20.64
N CYS A 630 -24.01 -3.03 -20.43
CA CYS A 630 -22.86 -3.87 -20.08
C CYS A 630 -22.05 -4.23 -21.33
N ASN A 631 -21.37 -3.24 -21.92
CA ASN A 631 -20.40 -3.43 -23.00
C ASN A 631 -19.21 -2.49 -22.84
N TYR A 632 -18.10 -2.84 -23.51
CA TYR A 632 -16.84 -2.09 -23.39
C TYR A 632 -16.97 -0.65 -23.91
N ALA A 633 -17.66 -0.45 -25.03
CA ALA A 633 -17.87 0.87 -25.61
C ALA A 633 -18.61 1.83 -24.67
N THR A 634 -19.57 1.32 -23.89
CA THR A 634 -20.32 2.11 -22.90
C THR A 634 -19.46 2.44 -21.68
N TRP A 635 -18.65 1.49 -21.20
CA TRP A 635 -17.77 1.69 -20.06
C TRP A 635 -16.63 2.69 -20.32
N HIS A 636 -15.95 2.52 -21.46
CA HIS A 636 -14.83 3.36 -21.88
C HIS A 636 -15.28 4.67 -22.53
N GLY A 637 -16.49 4.70 -23.09
CA GLY A 637 -17.04 5.86 -23.78
C GLY A 637 -17.35 7.06 -22.88
N ASN A 638 -17.43 8.23 -23.51
CA ASN A 638 -17.68 9.49 -22.80
C ASN A 638 -19.14 9.66 -22.32
N HIS A 639 -20.10 8.95 -22.91
CA HIS A 639 -21.54 9.17 -22.65
C HIS A 639 -21.95 8.98 -21.18
N TYR A 640 -21.28 8.08 -20.46
CA TYR A 640 -21.59 7.76 -19.06
C TYR A 640 -20.33 7.75 -18.20
N ALA A 641 -19.39 8.65 -18.51
CA ALA A 641 -18.07 8.71 -17.89
C ALA A 641 -18.09 9.23 -16.45
N THR A 642 -19.09 10.03 -16.07
CA THR A 642 -19.13 10.68 -14.76
C THR A 642 -20.39 10.35 -13.98
N VAL A 643 -20.27 10.33 -12.65
CA VAL A 643 -21.39 10.17 -11.71
C VAL A 643 -21.86 11.55 -11.29
N GLU A 644 -23.15 11.82 -11.48
CA GLU A 644 -23.84 13.04 -11.06
C GLU A 644 -24.72 12.77 -9.84
N HIS A 645 -24.72 13.73 -8.92
CA HIS A 645 -25.66 13.82 -7.81
C HIS A 645 -26.93 14.52 -8.26
N ILE A 646 -28.06 13.81 -8.25
CA ILE A 646 -29.34 14.44 -8.57
C ILE A 646 -29.63 15.54 -7.53
N ALA A 647 -29.80 15.18 -6.27
CA ALA A 647 -29.78 16.14 -5.17
C ALA A 647 -28.33 16.55 -4.86
N PRO A 648 -27.98 17.85 -4.90
CA PRO A 648 -26.60 18.32 -4.73
C PRO A 648 -25.93 17.89 -3.43
N GLU A 649 -24.60 17.83 -3.45
CA GLU A 649 -23.79 17.49 -2.26
C GLU A 649 -23.95 18.49 -1.11
N THR A 650 -24.02 19.77 -1.43
CA THR A 650 -24.23 20.86 -0.45
C THR A 650 -25.68 21.29 -0.42
N VAL A 651 -26.23 21.56 0.77
CA VAL A 651 -27.60 22.03 0.97
C VAL A 651 -27.85 23.33 0.18
N PRO A 652 -28.69 23.32 -0.87
CA PRO A 652 -29.02 24.53 -1.62
C PRO A 652 -29.98 25.43 -0.83
N LYS A 653 -30.07 26.72 -1.18
CA LYS A 653 -30.93 27.68 -0.46
C LYS A 653 -32.42 27.32 -0.51
N HIS A 654 -32.91 26.83 -1.66
CA HIS A 654 -34.31 26.46 -1.89
C HIS A 654 -34.42 25.35 -2.95
N GLY A 655 -35.57 24.66 -3.03
CA GLY A 655 -35.93 23.79 -4.16
C GLY A 655 -35.64 22.30 -4.01
N TRP A 656 -35.31 21.84 -2.79
CA TRP A 656 -35.07 20.43 -2.47
C TRP A 656 -35.77 20.02 -1.17
N ASP A 657 -36.13 18.74 -1.08
CA ASP A 657 -36.73 18.17 0.13
C ASP A 657 -35.73 18.14 1.29
N ASN A 658 -36.14 18.64 2.46
CA ASN A 658 -35.27 18.72 3.64
C ASN A 658 -34.85 17.34 4.17
N GLY A 659 -35.65 16.28 3.95
CA GLY A 659 -35.36 14.90 4.35
C GLY A 659 -34.05 14.38 3.75
N LEU A 660 -33.75 14.76 2.50
CA LEU A 660 -32.52 14.38 1.78
C LEU A 660 -31.23 14.85 2.46
N TYR A 661 -31.34 15.88 3.31
CA TYR A 661 -30.21 16.52 3.97
C TYR A 661 -30.20 16.30 5.49
N LYS A 662 -31.22 15.61 6.05
CA LYS A 662 -31.23 15.23 7.47
C LYS A 662 -30.12 14.24 7.80
N ASP A 663 -29.93 13.25 6.93
CA ASP A 663 -28.82 12.32 6.99
C ASP A 663 -27.72 12.77 6.02
N SER A 664 -26.49 12.87 6.54
CA SER A 664 -25.32 13.20 5.73
C SER A 664 -25.03 12.15 4.65
N ILE A 665 -25.51 10.92 4.81
CA ILE A 665 -25.19 9.75 3.98
C ILE A 665 -26.10 9.65 2.76
N LEU A 666 -27.41 9.87 2.92
CA LEU A 666 -28.43 9.51 1.92
C LEU A 666 -28.14 10.07 0.52
N ARG A 667 -27.70 11.32 0.42
CA ARG A 667 -27.35 11.97 -0.86
C ARG A 667 -26.17 11.33 -1.59
N HIS A 668 -25.31 10.58 -0.90
CA HIS A 668 -24.16 9.90 -1.48
C HIS A 668 -24.45 8.42 -1.81
N THR A 669 -25.67 7.95 -1.59
CA THR A 669 -26.12 6.58 -1.89
C THR A 669 -26.57 6.43 -3.35
N LEU A 670 -26.59 5.19 -3.85
CA LEU A 670 -26.96 4.83 -5.22
C LEU A 670 -28.26 5.48 -5.71
N GLY A 671 -29.25 5.62 -4.81
CA GLY A 671 -30.55 6.17 -5.14
C GLY A 671 -30.53 7.59 -5.67
N ASN A 672 -29.54 8.39 -5.25
CA ASN A 672 -29.39 9.79 -5.64
C ASN A 672 -28.46 9.98 -6.86
N LEU A 673 -27.91 8.91 -7.43
CA LEU A 673 -26.83 8.98 -8.43
C LEU A 673 -27.29 8.57 -9.82
N VAL A 674 -26.82 9.30 -10.83
CA VAL A 674 -26.98 8.98 -12.26
C VAL A 674 -25.68 9.17 -13.01
N LEU A 675 -25.62 8.69 -14.25
CA LEU A 675 -24.45 8.84 -15.10
C LEU A 675 -24.71 9.88 -16.17
N LEU A 676 -23.73 10.77 -16.35
CA LEU A 676 -23.74 11.82 -17.37
C LEU A 676 -22.36 11.89 -18.06
N PRO A 677 -22.30 12.43 -19.28
CA PRO A 677 -21.04 12.86 -19.86
C PRO A 677 -20.51 14.09 -19.10
N ALA A 678 -19.18 14.27 -19.12
CA ALA A 678 -18.50 15.23 -18.26
C ALA A 678 -18.94 16.69 -18.48
N LYS A 679 -19.29 17.06 -19.72
CA LYS A 679 -19.70 18.42 -20.07
C LYS A 679 -21.09 18.74 -19.50
N GLU A 680 -22.02 17.82 -19.63
CA GLU A 680 -23.40 17.91 -19.17
C GLU A 680 -23.46 17.91 -17.64
N ASN A 681 -22.65 17.07 -17.00
CA ASN A 681 -22.50 17.05 -15.55
C ASN A 681 -21.96 18.39 -15.01
N SER A 682 -20.99 18.99 -15.72
CA SER A 682 -20.49 20.32 -15.36
C SER A 682 -21.52 21.43 -15.59
N ALA A 683 -22.41 21.26 -16.57
CA ALA A 683 -23.35 22.29 -17.00
C ALA A 683 -24.65 22.33 -16.16
N ILE A 684 -25.10 21.20 -15.62
CA ILE A 684 -26.36 21.13 -14.87
C ILE A 684 -26.29 21.83 -13.50
N GLY A 685 -25.13 21.77 -12.83
CA GLY A 685 -24.85 22.45 -11.57
C GLY A 685 -25.73 21.99 -10.39
N SER A 686 -25.73 22.76 -9.31
CA SER A 686 -26.42 22.44 -8.05
C SER A 686 -27.80 23.13 -7.89
N ASP A 687 -28.53 23.30 -9.00
CA ASP A 687 -29.78 24.05 -9.04
C ASP A 687 -30.99 23.24 -8.51
N SER A 688 -32.21 23.78 -8.59
CA SER A 688 -33.44 23.12 -8.12
C SER A 688 -33.78 21.84 -8.88
N TRP A 689 -34.55 20.95 -8.24
CA TRP A 689 -35.05 19.74 -8.89
C TRP A 689 -35.81 20.04 -10.18
N GLU A 690 -36.64 21.09 -10.21
CA GLU A 690 -37.42 21.47 -11.40
C GLU A 690 -36.52 21.76 -12.60
N LYS A 691 -35.42 22.49 -12.39
CA LYS A 691 -34.46 22.79 -13.47
C LYS A 691 -33.69 21.54 -13.89
N LYS A 692 -33.22 20.73 -12.94
CA LYS A 692 -32.55 19.46 -13.26
C LYS A 692 -33.45 18.51 -14.03
N LYS A 693 -34.71 18.38 -13.64
CA LYS A 693 -35.71 17.56 -14.36
C LYS A 693 -35.90 18.03 -15.79
N LYS A 694 -36.04 19.35 -16.03
CA LYS A 694 -36.14 19.88 -17.41
C LYS A 694 -34.88 19.62 -18.23
N PHE A 695 -33.71 19.73 -17.61
CA PHE A 695 -32.43 19.40 -18.24
C PHE A 695 -32.35 17.92 -18.63
N TYR A 696 -32.72 17.01 -17.72
CA TYR A 696 -32.77 15.57 -18.00
C TYR A 696 -33.79 15.22 -19.08
N LEU A 697 -34.98 15.83 -19.05
CA LEU A 697 -36.00 15.62 -20.08
C LEU A 697 -35.45 15.95 -21.47
N ALA A 698 -34.77 17.09 -21.63
CA ALA A 698 -34.13 17.47 -22.89
C ALA A 698 -33.08 16.45 -23.36
N LEU A 699 -32.32 15.84 -22.43
CA LEU A 699 -31.33 14.79 -22.75
C LEU A 699 -31.93 13.41 -23.05
N THR A 700 -33.21 13.18 -22.73
CA THR A 700 -33.90 11.90 -22.99
C THR A 700 -34.71 11.87 -24.29
N GLU A 701 -34.87 13.01 -24.97
CA GLU A 701 -35.66 13.07 -26.20
C GLU A 701 -34.92 12.43 -27.39
N SER A 702 -35.71 11.83 -28.28
CA SER A 702 -35.19 11.08 -29.44
C SER A 702 -35.09 11.93 -30.71
N SER A 703 -35.67 13.13 -30.71
CA SER A 703 -35.65 14.04 -31.86
C SER A 703 -35.21 15.45 -31.42
N VAL A 704 -34.48 16.14 -32.30
CA VAL A 704 -34.07 17.54 -32.07
C VAL A 704 -35.30 18.43 -31.87
N ALA A 705 -36.37 18.18 -32.61
CA ALA A 705 -37.62 18.94 -32.48
C ALA A 705 -38.28 18.78 -31.10
N ASP A 706 -38.32 17.55 -30.55
CA ASP A 706 -38.85 17.32 -29.21
C ASP A 706 -37.94 17.92 -28.14
N GLN A 707 -36.62 17.87 -28.34
CA GLN A 707 -35.64 18.47 -27.45
C GLN A 707 -35.78 20.00 -27.41
N ASP A 708 -35.90 20.65 -28.57
CA ASP A 708 -36.13 22.09 -28.68
C ASP A 708 -37.45 22.48 -27.98
N ARG A 709 -38.51 21.68 -28.18
CA ARG A 709 -39.79 21.86 -27.45
C ARG A 709 -39.58 21.80 -25.93
N ARG A 710 -38.75 20.88 -25.41
CA ARG A 710 -38.45 20.80 -23.96
C ARG A 710 -37.70 22.03 -23.46
N ILE A 711 -36.77 22.57 -24.25
CA ILE A 711 -36.02 23.79 -23.91
C ILE A 711 -36.97 25.00 -23.90
N GLU A 712 -37.91 25.09 -24.85
CA GLU A 712 -38.94 26.13 -24.88
C GLU A 712 -39.93 26.01 -23.72
N GLU A 713 -40.39 24.79 -23.39
CA GLU A 713 -41.23 24.52 -22.22
C GLU A 713 -40.55 24.96 -20.91
N ALA A 714 -39.24 24.71 -20.78
CA ALA A 714 -38.47 25.16 -19.61
C ALA A 714 -38.45 26.70 -19.53
N LYS A 715 -38.20 27.37 -20.66
CA LYS A 715 -38.21 28.84 -20.75
C LYS A 715 -39.58 29.42 -20.40
N ALA A 716 -40.67 28.81 -20.89
CA ALA A 716 -42.04 29.20 -20.58
C ALA A 716 -42.38 29.03 -19.09
N ALA A 717 -41.79 28.03 -18.43
CA ALA A 717 -41.89 27.81 -16.99
C ALA A 717 -40.96 28.72 -16.15
N GLY A 718 -40.29 29.71 -16.76
CA GLY A 718 -39.39 30.64 -16.07
C GLY A 718 -37.98 30.07 -15.80
N ILE A 719 -37.64 28.91 -16.37
CA ILE A 719 -36.34 28.26 -16.22
C ILE A 719 -35.47 28.57 -17.45
N SER A 720 -34.46 29.42 -17.30
CA SER A 720 -33.52 29.75 -18.38
C SER A 720 -32.24 28.92 -18.30
N PHE A 721 -31.89 28.25 -19.40
CA PHE A 721 -30.55 27.69 -19.61
C PHE A 721 -29.64 28.75 -20.26
N SER A 722 -28.35 28.75 -19.91
CA SER A 722 -27.39 29.64 -20.57
C SER A 722 -27.28 29.29 -22.07
N GLN A 723 -26.81 30.22 -22.90
CA GLN A 723 -26.61 29.95 -24.34
C GLN A 723 -25.69 28.74 -24.57
N ASN A 724 -24.62 28.61 -23.79
CA ASN A 724 -23.70 27.47 -23.86
C ASN A 724 -24.39 26.16 -23.43
N THR A 725 -25.22 26.21 -22.40
CA THR A 725 -25.97 25.05 -21.90
C THR A 725 -27.03 24.59 -22.89
N ALA A 726 -27.76 25.52 -23.51
CA ALA A 726 -28.75 25.19 -24.53
C ALA A 726 -28.09 24.57 -25.77
N LYS A 727 -26.97 25.14 -26.23
CA LYS A 727 -26.17 24.57 -27.32
C LYS A 727 -25.65 23.17 -26.98
N LEU A 728 -25.16 22.97 -25.75
CA LEU A 728 -24.73 21.65 -25.26
C LEU A 728 -25.86 20.63 -25.30
N LEU A 729 -27.07 21.00 -24.86
CA LEU A 729 -28.23 20.12 -24.93
C LEU A 729 -28.56 19.74 -26.39
N GLN A 730 -28.57 20.72 -27.31
CA GLN A 730 -28.84 20.51 -28.73
C GLN A 730 -27.80 19.62 -29.45
N GLU A 731 -26.53 19.74 -29.06
CA GLU A 731 -25.43 18.92 -29.60
C GLU A 731 -25.32 17.56 -28.90
N GLY A 732 -25.99 17.39 -27.76
CA GLY A 732 -25.92 16.22 -26.90
C GLY A 732 -26.64 15.01 -27.49
N THR A 733 -26.07 13.83 -27.31
CA THR A 733 -26.70 12.56 -27.66
C THR A 733 -27.73 12.15 -26.61
N ARG A 734 -28.78 11.44 -27.03
CA ARG A 734 -29.81 10.91 -26.12
C ARG A 734 -29.21 10.01 -25.03
N LEU A 735 -29.57 10.27 -23.77
CA LEU A 735 -29.13 9.52 -22.58
C LEU A 735 -30.26 8.67 -21.99
N SER A 736 -30.39 7.41 -22.44
CA SER A 736 -31.45 6.50 -21.97
C SER A 736 -31.37 6.13 -20.49
N LEU A 737 -30.19 6.24 -19.84
CA LEU A 737 -30.08 5.99 -18.39
C LEU A 737 -30.93 6.94 -17.54
N LEU A 738 -31.36 8.07 -18.10
CA LEU A 738 -32.23 9.05 -17.43
C LEU A 738 -33.73 8.76 -17.63
N ASP A 739 -34.11 7.80 -18.49
CA ASP A 739 -35.51 7.51 -18.80
C ASP A 739 -36.40 7.23 -17.57
N PRO A 740 -35.95 6.51 -16.52
CA PRO A 740 -36.76 6.32 -15.31
C PRO A 740 -37.16 7.61 -14.61
N LEU A 741 -36.39 8.69 -14.79
CA LEU A 741 -36.61 9.97 -14.12
C LEU A 741 -37.71 10.81 -14.77
N ARG A 742 -38.14 10.49 -16.00
CA ARG A 742 -39.06 11.32 -16.78
C ARG A 742 -40.37 11.62 -16.04
N ASN A 743 -40.89 10.61 -15.34
CA ASN A 743 -42.18 10.68 -14.64
C ASN A 743 -42.05 10.99 -13.13
N VAL A 744 -40.84 11.28 -12.63
CA VAL A 744 -40.64 11.62 -11.21
C VAL A 744 -41.08 13.05 -10.97
N GLU A 745 -42.13 13.26 -10.18
CA GLU A 745 -42.65 14.61 -9.89
C GLU A 745 -41.81 15.33 -8.83
N LEU A 746 -41.60 14.70 -7.68
CA LEU A 746 -40.83 15.22 -6.56
C LEU A 746 -39.60 14.36 -6.30
N TRP A 747 -38.47 14.99 -5.96
CA TRP A 747 -37.27 14.31 -5.53
C TRP A 747 -37.15 14.37 -4.00
N ASN A 748 -37.42 13.25 -3.33
CA ASN A 748 -37.47 13.16 -1.87
C ASN A 748 -36.81 11.88 -1.35
N GLU A 749 -36.78 11.73 -0.03
CA GLU A 749 -36.18 10.59 0.68
C GLU A 749 -36.73 9.24 0.25
N ASP A 750 -38.05 9.12 0.06
CA ASP A 750 -38.70 7.87 -0.35
C ASP A 750 -38.28 7.44 -1.75
N VAL A 751 -38.25 8.38 -2.70
CA VAL A 751 -37.81 8.13 -4.09
C VAL A 751 -36.36 7.69 -4.13
N VAL A 752 -35.47 8.39 -3.40
CA VAL A 752 -34.05 8.03 -3.33
C VAL A 752 -33.87 6.65 -2.72
N SER A 753 -34.53 6.36 -1.59
CA SER A 753 -34.41 5.08 -0.91
C SER A 753 -34.93 3.91 -1.77
N ALA A 754 -36.09 4.07 -2.40
CA ALA A 754 -36.68 3.05 -3.28
C ALA A 754 -35.79 2.80 -4.51
N ARG A 755 -35.28 3.86 -5.13
CA ARG A 755 -34.38 3.76 -6.29
C ARG A 755 -33.04 3.12 -5.93
N GLY A 756 -32.48 3.46 -4.77
CA GLY A 756 -31.24 2.87 -4.28
C GLY A 756 -31.36 1.36 -4.09
N ARG A 757 -32.45 0.92 -3.45
CA ARG A 757 -32.76 -0.51 -3.29
C ARG A 757 -33.00 -1.21 -4.62
N ASN A 758 -33.79 -0.65 -5.52
CA ASN A 758 -34.03 -1.22 -6.86
C ASN A 758 -32.73 -1.37 -7.67
N THR A 759 -31.88 -0.36 -7.66
CA THR A 759 -30.59 -0.41 -8.38
C THR A 759 -29.68 -1.50 -7.82
N ALA A 760 -29.57 -1.59 -6.49
CA ALA A 760 -28.80 -2.65 -5.84
C ALA A 760 -29.40 -4.04 -6.15
N GLU A 761 -30.71 -4.19 -6.08
CA GLU A 761 -31.41 -5.45 -6.35
C GLU A 761 -31.17 -5.97 -7.77
N LEU A 762 -31.34 -5.12 -8.79
CA LEU A 762 -31.09 -5.52 -10.18
C LEU A 762 -29.60 -5.79 -10.44
N CYS A 763 -28.71 -5.03 -9.81
CA CYS A 763 -27.28 -5.33 -9.87
C CYS A 763 -26.97 -6.71 -9.26
N TRP A 764 -27.58 -7.05 -8.11
CA TRP A 764 -27.41 -8.37 -7.49
C TRP A 764 -27.88 -9.48 -8.43
N GLU A 765 -29.05 -9.34 -9.04
CA GLU A 765 -29.59 -10.32 -9.99
C GLU A 765 -28.68 -10.55 -11.20
N HIS A 766 -27.94 -9.52 -11.62
CA HIS A 766 -26.98 -9.62 -12.71
C HIS A 766 -25.67 -10.31 -12.29
N VAL A 767 -25.08 -9.92 -11.16
CA VAL A 767 -23.73 -10.37 -10.77
C VAL A 767 -23.71 -11.61 -9.87
N TRP A 768 -24.76 -11.88 -9.11
CA TRP A 768 -24.84 -13.06 -8.23
C TRP A 768 -24.73 -14.39 -9.00
N PRO A 769 -25.38 -14.56 -10.17
CA PRO A 769 -25.22 -15.77 -11.00
C PRO A 769 -23.77 -16.06 -11.42
N TRP A 770 -22.89 -15.04 -11.45
CA TRP A 770 -21.48 -15.25 -11.76
C TRP A 770 -20.73 -15.99 -10.64
N LEU A 771 -21.20 -15.90 -9.39
CA LEU A 771 -20.67 -16.63 -8.24
C LEU A 771 -21.48 -17.85 -7.83
N ASN A 772 -22.78 -17.87 -8.12
CA ASN A 772 -23.69 -18.90 -7.66
C ASN A 772 -24.54 -19.42 -8.83
N LYS A 773 -24.17 -20.60 -9.35
CA LYS A 773 -24.92 -21.28 -10.40
C LYS A 773 -26.29 -21.75 -9.92
#